data_AF-A0AA41Z7V1-F1
#
_entry.id   AF-A0AA41Z7V1-F1
#
_cell.length_a   1.000
_cell.length_b   1.000
_cell.length_c   1.000
_cell.angle_alpha   90.00
_cell.angle_beta   90.00
_cell.angle_gamma   90.00
#
_symmetry.space_group_name_H-M   'P 1'
#
loop_
_entity.id
_entity.type
_entity.pdbx_description
1 polymer ?
#
loop_
_entity_poly.entity_id
_entity_poly.type
_entity_poly.pdbx_seq_one_letter_code
_entity_poly.pdbx_strand_id
1 'polypeptide(L)'
;MATQSGIKGGSMKGHHSGATWRKADLQCHTARDHSWRGGTQLPGTTPEEEAARDAWADAFIAACVSKGLHVIAVTDHHDVCMASYVQRAAERDGNRVLVFPGVEVTCSDDAQCLTIIEPTSTPELRSRFVSLRNFTAASHALGRTPVSSPVNMTVIDLFEIIQGDSELRENSVVLPHFSDDTTNAHKHINKPRTQMRFINLNCDGVYIEKPFSELHEDTKKKAYGKVVEWGSRRRAIIPTGDNRYEDWGRLGKHECWIKLGENSIEALRQALLADEARITVTPPVVPGERLISLKVQSDLTGADPLSMTFNEGLTAIIGGRGSGKSSILEYLRFALARTVADFPAGEVVSSGGKEQTLIEETLKTGFVEVELDRDGLRETWQREWASKDHITVTESSGTVRQMTIREAQRTFRARGFYQKGLSTTVNDPASAADQITGIAAAEVLERRRAIEQDIEKAQLDVRNALGLVVAHWLDKMRHRQARSSADDVRQRLQAVTDRLDEQGVSAEMKDVLAKAPLYSRAKSWLTELDRRIVATRTAIEELKAQLLETKTDMSKAGAEFEEMAEMATAVDQTSAAIAGQLDAAIAVLGNLESLRQNVIVRFEARSAAFDVVHQAAVAAQSAHTALIEESTQLTQEHEAAVAKIAAAAAGEEKSASSLTRLQQARQQLETLVAGRRALLQEAADHVGGRSSQRLEAHVKPDPAPAEYIAALCRTLQSSYVSDPETKCTDWVEKAIKAGPTTAWPDISERVLKVYEAKTMAGSPADPSTDISNGLHSLFFGGGSLNANQTKRVYGNLNDGTVGELLAAVPRDYISLRYIDDQGRRKPFDKASPGQQASALLELLLQQSAGTLIIDQPEDDLDNRVVMKIVDLIKTSKSRRQLIFSTHNPNIVVNGDADKVIALETNDAPVIPTADIPEITIDVDGAIETPDIRIAVTRIMEGGKDAFELRRRKYRFDHAI
;
A
#
# COMPACT_ATOMS: atom_id res chain seq x y z
N MET A 1 -3.08 -25.38 29.11
CA MET A 1 -3.24 -26.65 29.84
C MET A 1 -2.79 -27.77 28.94
N ALA A 2 -1.56 -28.25 29.11
CA ALA A 2 -1.10 -29.53 28.59
C ALA A 2 -0.48 -30.25 29.80
N THR A 3 -1.21 -31.21 30.34
CA THR A 3 -0.81 -32.04 31.46
C THR A 3 0.38 -32.89 31.05
N GLN A 4 1.55 -32.65 31.65
CA GLN A 4 2.67 -33.59 31.63
C GLN A 4 2.26 -34.84 32.44
N SER A 5 1.61 -35.80 31.79
CA SER A 5 1.41 -37.13 32.34
C SER A 5 2.70 -37.93 32.15
N GLY A 6 3.26 -38.42 33.26
CA GLY A 6 4.46 -39.24 33.28
C GLY A 6 4.34 -40.49 32.40
N ILE A 7 5.14 -40.51 31.33
CA ILE A 7 5.60 -41.71 30.66
C ILE A 7 7.12 -41.57 30.57
N LYS A 8 7.87 -42.54 31.11
CA LYS A 8 9.29 -42.73 30.78
C LYS A 8 9.38 -43.08 29.29
N GLY A 9 9.44 -42.07 28.43
CA GLY A 9 9.61 -42.19 26.98
C GLY A 9 10.21 -40.87 26.48
N GLY A 10 11.29 -40.95 25.71
CA GLY A 10 11.98 -39.76 25.19
C GLY A 10 11.00 -38.81 24.52
N SER A 11 11.17 -37.50 24.75
CA SER A 11 10.33 -36.47 24.13
C SER A 11 10.25 -36.70 22.61
N MET A 12 9.06 -36.57 22.04
CA MET A 12 8.89 -36.60 20.59
C MET A 12 9.82 -35.54 19.97
N LYS A 13 10.74 -35.98 19.09
CA LYS A 13 11.71 -35.08 18.45
C LYS A 13 10.97 -33.94 17.75
N GLY A 14 11.46 -32.72 17.89
CA GLY A 14 10.85 -31.49 17.37
C GLY A 14 9.92 -30.77 18.35
N HIS A 15 9.52 -31.39 19.46
CA HIS A 15 8.51 -30.84 20.38
C HIS A 15 9.06 -30.36 21.74
N HIS A 16 10.38 -30.26 21.90
CA HIS A 16 10.97 -29.65 23.09
C HIS A 16 10.63 -28.15 23.15
N SER A 17 10.27 -27.61 24.32
CA SER A 17 9.88 -26.18 24.43
C SER A 17 11.06 -25.21 24.30
N GLY A 18 12.28 -25.72 24.48
CA GLY A 18 13.47 -24.90 24.69
C GLY A 18 13.41 -24.15 26.02
N ALA A 19 14.23 -23.10 26.15
CA ALA A 19 14.27 -22.24 27.32
C ALA A 19 13.00 -21.38 27.44
N THR A 20 12.35 -21.45 28.60
CA THR A 20 11.08 -20.73 28.88
C THR A 20 11.22 -19.91 30.14
N TRP A 21 10.55 -18.76 30.18
CA TRP A 21 10.59 -17.87 31.34
C TRP A 21 9.84 -18.47 32.53
N ARG A 22 10.48 -18.45 33.70
CA ARG A 22 9.92 -18.97 34.95
C ARG A 22 10.16 -17.98 36.06
N LYS A 23 9.10 -17.57 36.76
CA LYS A 23 9.24 -16.75 37.98
C LYS A 23 9.93 -17.57 39.06
N ALA A 24 10.97 -17.01 39.69
CA ALA A 24 11.87 -17.73 40.57
C ALA A 24 12.04 -17.07 41.95
N ASP A 25 12.24 -17.89 42.99
CA ASP A 25 12.78 -17.45 44.28
C ASP A 25 13.81 -18.46 44.79
N LEU A 26 15.10 -18.11 44.68
CA LEU A 26 16.20 -19.03 44.98
C LEU A 26 16.66 -19.00 46.46
N GLN A 27 15.92 -18.34 47.35
CA GLN A 27 16.21 -18.34 48.79
C GLN A 27 14.93 -18.52 49.62
N CYS A 28 14.54 -19.78 49.80
CA CYS A 28 13.38 -20.15 50.61
C CYS A 28 13.80 -21.00 51.81
N HIS A 29 13.40 -20.58 53.01
CA HIS A 29 13.58 -21.36 54.23
C HIS A 29 12.32 -22.15 54.56
N THR A 30 12.49 -23.22 55.34
CA THR A 30 11.43 -24.07 55.84
C THR A 30 11.21 -23.88 57.33
N ALA A 31 10.13 -24.44 57.87
CA ALA A 31 9.88 -24.40 59.31
C ALA A 31 10.90 -25.20 60.15
N ARG A 32 11.80 -25.94 59.49
CA ARG A 32 12.96 -26.58 60.11
C ARG A 32 14.09 -25.58 60.33
N ASP A 33 14.16 -24.47 59.61
CA ASP A 33 15.22 -23.46 59.81
C ASP A 33 15.14 -22.83 61.21
N HIS A 34 16.28 -22.68 61.88
CA HIS A 34 16.37 -22.04 63.19
C HIS A 34 15.74 -20.63 63.20
N SER A 35 15.98 -19.87 62.14
CA SER A 35 15.54 -18.48 61.99
C SER A 35 14.09 -18.36 61.51
N TRP A 36 13.36 -19.47 61.39
CA TRP A 36 11.95 -19.47 61.01
C TRP A 36 11.08 -18.67 61.99
N ARG A 37 10.28 -17.77 61.43
CA ARG A 37 9.33 -16.89 62.11
C ARG A 37 7.94 -17.50 62.03
N GLY A 38 7.60 -18.26 63.06
CA GLY A 38 6.33 -18.98 63.17
C GLY A 38 6.35 -19.99 64.31
N GLY A 39 5.20 -20.60 64.57
CA GLY A 39 5.03 -21.64 65.59
C GLY A 39 5.38 -23.04 65.12
N THR A 40 5.28 -23.32 63.81
CA THR A 40 5.53 -24.66 63.25
C THR A 40 6.95 -25.17 63.54
N GLN A 41 7.03 -26.49 63.76
CA GLN A 41 8.24 -27.29 63.88
C GLN A 41 8.06 -28.59 63.11
N LEU A 42 9.15 -29.14 62.57
CA LEU A 42 9.12 -30.29 61.66
C LEU A 42 10.05 -31.43 62.12
N PRO A 43 9.77 -32.10 63.26
CA PRO A 43 10.51 -33.30 63.69
C PRO A 43 10.28 -34.47 62.72
N GLY A 44 11.03 -35.58 62.87
CA GLY A 44 11.02 -36.67 61.87
C GLY A 44 11.51 -38.01 62.41
N THR A 45 10.90 -38.47 63.51
CA THR A 45 11.20 -39.76 64.14
C THR A 45 10.04 -40.76 64.08
N THR A 46 8.81 -40.28 63.90
CA THR A 46 7.60 -41.08 63.83
C THR A 46 6.88 -40.94 62.48
N PRO A 47 6.08 -41.92 62.05
CA PRO A 47 5.29 -41.81 60.83
C PRO A 47 4.38 -40.58 60.78
N GLU A 48 3.83 -40.16 61.92
CA GLU A 48 2.99 -38.96 62.04
C GLU A 48 3.78 -37.67 61.78
N GLU A 49 5.02 -37.60 62.28
CA GLU A 49 5.92 -36.47 62.06
C GLU A 49 6.40 -36.39 60.59
N GLU A 50 6.69 -37.54 59.98
CA GLU A 50 7.01 -37.63 58.55
C GLU A 50 5.83 -37.19 57.68
N ALA A 51 4.61 -37.61 58.03
CA ALA A 51 3.40 -37.16 57.36
C ALA A 51 3.17 -35.64 57.53
N ALA A 52 3.49 -35.07 58.70
CA ALA A 52 3.41 -33.63 58.92
C ALA A 52 4.41 -32.84 58.05
N ARG A 53 5.61 -33.38 57.80
CA ARG A 53 6.57 -32.79 56.86
C ARG A 53 6.06 -32.80 55.42
N ASP A 54 5.49 -33.91 54.97
CA ASP A 54 4.88 -34.00 53.64
C ASP A 54 3.68 -33.03 53.52
N ALA A 55 2.82 -32.93 54.54
CA ALA A 55 1.70 -31.99 54.56
C ALA A 55 2.15 -30.52 54.54
N TRP A 56 3.22 -30.18 55.28
CA TRP A 56 3.82 -28.86 55.23
C TRP A 56 4.40 -28.55 53.84
N ALA A 57 5.09 -29.52 53.23
CA ALA A 57 5.66 -29.38 51.90
C ALA A 57 4.58 -29.17 50.83
N ASP A 58 3.45 -29.89 50.92
CA ASP A 58 2.29 -29.69 50.04
C ASP A 58 1.71 -28.27 50.19
N ALA A 59 1.55 -27.79 51.43
CA ALA A 59 1.09 -26.43 51.69
C ALA A 59 2.07 -25.36 51.16
N PHE A 60 3.38 -25.62 51.28
CA PHE A 60 4.41 -24.74 50.75
C PHE A 60 4.39 -24.65 49.22
N ILE A 61 4.27 -25.79 48.52
CA ILE A 61 4.12 -25.80 47.05
C ILE A 61 2.82 -25.11 46.63
N ALA A 62 1.70 -25.34 47.33
CA ALA A 62 0.46 -24.63 47.06
C ALA A 62 0.62 -23.10 47.22
N ALA A 63 1.37 -22.65 48.23
CA ALA A 63 1.71 -21.25 48.40
C ALA A 63 2.55 -20.72 47.23
N CYS A 64 3.59 -21.45 46.79
CA CYS A 64 4.39 -21.10 45.61
C CYS A 64 3.52 -20.92 44.36
N VAL A 65 2.62 -21.87 44.08
CA VAL A 65 1.69 -21.81 42.94
C VAL A 65 0.76 -20.60 43.05
N SER A 66 0.22 -20.33 44.25
CA SER A 66 -0.67 -19.16 44.47
C SER A 66 0.04 -17.81 44.24
N LYS A 67 1.36 -17.76 44.42
CA LYS A 67 2.22 -16.60 44.15
C LYS A 67 2.74 -16.54 42.72
N GLY A 68 2.41 -17.53 41.89
CA GLY A 68 2.87 -17.65 40.50
C GLY A 68 4.36 -18.00 40.37
N LEU A 69 4.97 -18.61 41.40
CA LEU A 69 6.34 -19.12 41.31
C LEU A 69 6.36 -20.42 40.52
N HIS A 70 7.40 -20.56 39.70
CA HIS A 70 7.63 -21.70 38.82
C HIS A 70 8.96 -22.39 39.12
N VAL A 71 9.87 -21.71 39.82
CA VAL A 71 11.17 -22.24 40.26
C VAL A 71 11.43 -21.75 41.67
N ILE A 72 11.87 -22.64 42.56
CA ILE A 72 12.34 -22.27 43.89
C ILE A 72 13.62 -23.02 44.24
N ALA A 73 14.39 -22.49 45.20
CA ALA A 73 15.38 -23.27 45.90
C ALA A 73 15.09 -23.29 47.40
N VAL A 74 15.12 -24.48 47.99
CA VAL A 74 15.01 -24.68 49.45
C VAL A 74 16.41 -24.58 50.03
N THR A 75 16.69 -23.55 50.81
CA THR A 75 18.04 -23.15 51.24
C THR A 75 18.12 -22.92 52.74
N ASP A 76 17.74 -23.90 53.54
CA ASP A 76 17.85 -23.81 55.00
C ASP A 76 19.32 -23.59 55.45
N HIS A 77 19.50 -23.00 56.64
CA HIS A 77 20.83 -22.75 57.19
C HIS A 77 21.53 -24.06 57.51
N HIS A 78 22.59 -24.36 56.76
CA HIS A 78 23.43 -25.54 56.95
C HIS A 78 22.67 -26.88 56.94
N ASP A 79 21.48 -26.93 56.33
CA ASP A 79 20.60 -28.11 56.30
C ASP A 79 19.93 -28.25 54.93
N VAL A 80 19.68 -29.49 54.51
CA VAL A 80 19.05 -29.84 53.23
C VAL A 80 17.88 -30.83 53.41
N CYS A 81 17.46 -31.08 54.65
CA CYS A 81 16.55 -32.17 55.00
C CYS A 81 15.19 -32.01 54.30
N MET A 82 14.61 -30.82 54.37
CA MET A 82 13.27 -30.56 53.85
C MET A 82 13.21 -30.52 52.31
N ALA A 83 14.33 -30.36 51.61
CA ALA A 83 14.35 -30.26 50.15
C ALA A 83 13.70 -31.48 49.48
N SER A 84 13.98 -32.70 49.97
CA SER A 84 13.37 -33.94 49.43
C SER A 84 11.85 -33.97 49.58
N TYR A 85 11.30 -33.46 50.68
CA TYR A 85 9.85 -33.44 50.92
C TYR A 85 9.18 -32.44 49.99
N VAL A 86 9.78 -31.26 49.81
CA VAL A 86 9.30 -30.24 48.89
C VAL A 86 9.39 -30.69 47.42
N GLN A 87 10.44 -31.43 47.04
CA GLN A 87 10.53 -32.06 45.73
C GLN A 87 9.40 -33.07 45.50
N ARG A 88 9.15 -33.98 46.45
CA ARG A 88 8.02 -34.93 46.35
C ARG A 88 6.66 -34.22 46.29
N ALA A 89 6.49 -33.13 47.04
CA ALA A 89 5.28 -32.31 46.98
C ALA A 89 5.10 -31.68 45.58
N ALA A 90 6.17 -31.16 44.98
CA ALA A 90 6.14 -30.64 43.62
C ALA A 90 5.81 -31.73 42.59
N GLU A 91 6.38 -32.94 42.74
CA GLU A 91 6.06 -34.09 41.88
C GLU A 91 4.57 -34.48 41.97
N ARG A 92 4.01 -34.52 43.19
CA ARG A 92 2.58 -34.76 43.42
C ARG A 92 1.70 -33.69 42.75
N ASP A 93 2.18 -32.45 42.67
CA ASP A 93 1.51 -31.34 42.01
C ASP A 93 1.73 -31.27 40.48
N GLY A 94 2.39 -32.27 39.90
CA GLY A 94 2.67 -32.32 38.47
C GLY A 94 3.80 -31.37 38.02
N ASN A 95 4.73 -31.05 38.92
CA ASN A 95 5.91 -30.22 38.67
C ASN A 95 5.60 -28.82 38.12
N ARG A 96 4.48 -28.22 38.54
CA ARG A 96 4.17 -26.81 38.24
C ARG A 96 5.21 -25.85 38.83
N VAL A 97 5.87 -26.27 39.91
CA VAL A 97 7.02 -25.57 40.53
C VAL A 97 8.22 -26.49 40.48
N LEU A 98 9.31 -26.06 39.85
CA LEU A 98 10.60 -26.73 39.91
C LEU A 98 11.30 -26.44 41.23
N VAL A 99 11.83 -27.47 41.87
CA VAL A 99 12.44 -27.35 43.20
C VAL A 99 13.91 -27.75 43.13
N PHE A 100 14.78 -26.78 43.41
CA PHE A 100 16.20 -27.00 43.60
C PHE A 100 16.51 -27.25 45.09
N PRO A 101 17.19 -28.34 45.44
CA PRO A 101 17.79 -28.48 46.75
C PRO A 101 18.94 -27.46 46.87
N GLY A 102 19.09 -26.86 48.03
CA GLY A 102 20.20 -25.97 48.30
C GLY A 102 20.41 -25.76 49.79
N VAL A 103 21.36 -24.90 50.11
CA VAL A 103 21.74 -24.59 51.49
C VAL A 103 22.30 -23.18 51.56
N GLU A 104 21.89 -22.45 52.58
CA GLU A 104 22.50 -21.17 52.90
C GLU A 104 23.66 -21.38 53.87
N VAL A 105 24.87 -21.03 53.45
CA VAL A 105 26.09 -21.21 54.23
C VAL A 105 26.56 -19.88 54.77
N THR A 106 26.56 -19.74 56.10
CA THR A 106 27.29 -18.66 56.80
C THR A 106 28.75 -19.05 57.02
N CYS A 107 29.67 -18.28 56.44
CA CYS A 107 31.13 -18.50 56.49
C CYS A 107 31.82 -17.70 57.61
N SER A 108 33.06 -18.06 57.96
CA SER A 108 33.83 -17.47 59.08
C SER A 108 34.24 -16.01 58.87
N ASP A 109 34.12 -15.52 57.65
CA ASP A 109 34.47 -14.17 57.19
C ASP A 109 33.27 -13.20 57.21
N ASP A 110 32.22 -13.53 57.96
CA ASP A 110 30.97 -12.76 58.07
C ASP A 110 30.34 -12.48 56.69
N ALA A 111 30.31 -13.53 55.86
CA ALA A 111 29.63 -13.54 54.57
C ALA A 111 28.79 -14.82 54.41
N GLN A 112 27.69 -14.71 53.66
CA GLN A 112 26.82 -15.81 53.30
C GLN A 112 26.91 -16.12 51.81
N CYS A 113 26.62 -17.37 51.47
CA CYS A 113 26.37 -17.78 50.09
C CYS A 113 25.30 -18.87 50.03
N LEU A 114 24.54 -18.86 48.94
CA LEU A 114 23.64 -19.95 48.59
C LEU A 114 24.45 -20.96 47.78
N THR A 115 24.36 -22.23 48.16
CA THR A 115 24.80 -23.31 47.27
C THR A 115 23.57 -24.08 46.81
N ILE A 116 23.29 -23.99 45.52
CA ILE A 116 22.17 -24.64 44.86
C ILE A 116 22.69 -25.90 44.20
N ILE A 117 22.00 -27.02 44.38
CA ILE A 117 22.44 -28.37 44.04
C ILE A 117 21.50 -28.94 42.97
N GLU A 118 22.03 -29.86 42.16
CA GLU A 118 21.32 -30.56 41.10
C GLU A 118 20.01 -31.18 41.63
N PRO A 119 18.84 -30.85 41.04
CA PRO A 119 17.56 -31.41 41.47
C PRO A 119 17.52 -32.93 41.48
N THR A 120 18.22 -33.55 40.52
CA THR A 120 18.34 -35.01 40.40
C THR A 120 19.44 -35.62 41.28
N SER A 121 20.08 -34.83 42.14
CA SER A 121 21.18 -35.29 43.01
C SER A 121 20.76 -36.39 43.99
N THR A 122 21.68 -37.34 44.16
CA THR A 122 21.49 -38.43 45.11
C THR A 122 21.56 -37.91 46.57
N PRO A 123 20.93 -38.60 47.53
CA PRO A 123 21.09 -38.29 48.95
C PRO A 123 22.56 -38.29 49.40
N GLU A 124 23.40 -39.12 48.79
CA GLU A 124 24.84 -39.20 49.07
C GLU A 124 25.56 -37.92 48.65
N LEU A 125 25.26 -37.36 47.46
CA LEU A 125 25.86 -36.10 47.01
C LEU A 125 25.43 -34.92 47.90
N ARG A 126 24.16 -34.88 48.29
CA ARG A 126 23.64 -33.88 49.22
C ARG A 126 24.27 -34.03 50.61
N SER A 127 24.41 -35.25 51.10
CA SER A 127 25.10 -35.53 52.38
C SER A 127 26.58 -35.19 52.30
N ARG A 128 27.23 -35.44 51.16
CA ARG A 128 28.63 -35.09 50.90
C ARG A 128 28.83 -33.58 51.05
N PHE A 129 27.91 -32.77 50.52
CA PHE A 129 27.93 -31.32 50.72
C PHE A 129 27.86 -30.92 52.19
N VAL A 130 26.87 -31.43 52.93
CA VAL A 130 26.69 -31.10 54.36
C VAL A 130 27.72 -31.81 55.27
N SER A 131 28.57 -32.68 54.70
CA SER A 131 29.70 -33.32 55.37
C SER A 131 31.05 -32.70 55.00
N LEU A 132 31.08 -31.69 54.13
CA LEU A 132 32.28 -30.90 53.87
C LEU A 132 32.82 -30.42 55.22
N ARG A 133 34.13 -30.54 55.42
CA ARG A 133 34.76 -30.36 56.74
C ARG A 133 34.21 -29.09 57.43
N ASN A 134 33.71 -29.24 58.66
CA ASN A 134 33.17 -28.18 59.53
C ASN A 134 31.67 -27.83 59.41
N PHE A 135 30.89 -28.53 58.60
CA PHE A 135 29.43 -28.52 58.74
C PHE A 135 28.99 -29.49 59.85
N THR A 136 28.10 -29.04 60.74
CA THR A 136 27.47 -29.92 61.75
C THR A 136 26.05 -30.22 61.30
N ALA A 137 25.85 -31.36 60.62
CA ALA A 137 24.52 -31.77 60.18
C ALA A 137 23.57 -31.91 61.37
N ALA A 138 22.41 -31.24 61.30
CA ALA A 138 21.39 -31.35 62.32
C ALA A 138 20.77 -32.76 62.32
N SER A 139 20.54 -33.33 63.51
CA SER A 139 19.86 -34.63 63.60
C SER A 139 18.50 -34.59 62.94
N HIS A 140 18.18 -35.63 62.16
CA HIS A 140 16.88 -35.79 61.50
C HIS A 140 15.70 -35.68 62.48
N ALA A 141 15.92 -36.05 63.74
CA ALA A 141 14.91 -36.02 64.79
C ALA A 141 14.49 -34.61 65.24
N LEU A 142 15.35 -33.60 65.06
CA LEU A 142 15.07 -32.25 65.54
C LEU A 142 13.94 -31.60 64.74
N GLY A 143 13.08 -30.83 65.42
CA GLY A 143 12.04 -30.03 64.76
C GLY A 143 12.54 -28.72 64.16
N ARG A 144 13.69 -28.23 64.62
CA ARG A 144 14.42 -27.09 64.09
C ARG A 144 15.93 -27.35 64.06
N THR A 145 16.64 -26.73 63.13
CA THR A 145 18.09 -26.73 63.11
C THR A 145 18.65 -26.03 64.36
N PRO A 146 19.82 -26.44 64.86
CA PRO A 146 20.53 -25.70 65.90
C PRO A 146 20.87 -24.27 65.45
N VAL A 147 21.19 -23.40 66.41
CA VAL A 147 21.77 -22.08 66.09
C VAL A 147 23.05 -22.32 65.26
N SER A 148 23.04 -21.89 64.00
CA SER A 148 24.17 -22.09 63.08
C SER A 148 25.35 -21.23 63.52
N SER A 149 26.44 -21.84 64.01
CA SER A 149 27.74 -21.17 64.07
C SER A 149 28.33 -21.05 62.66
N PRO A 150 29.04 -19.96 62.33
CA PRO A 150 29.74 -19.87 61.04
C PRO A 150 30.62 -21.09 60.80
N VAL A 151 30.60 -21.64 59.58
CA VAL A 151 31.53 -22.72 59.22
C VAL A 151 32.96 -22.17 59.28
N ASN A 152 33.92 -23.00 59.71
CA ASN A 152 35.32 -22.61 59.84
C ASN A 152 36.03 -22.58 58.46
N MET A 153 35.51 -21.76 57.55
CA MET A 153 36.00 -21.52 56.20
C MET A 153 35.44 -20.19 55.68
N THR A 154 36.20 -19.49 54.85
CA THR A 154 35.74 -18.29 54.13
C THR A 154 34.86 -18.67 52.94
N VAL A 155 34.16 -17.70 52.34
CA VAL A 155 33.39 -17.93 51.10
C VAL A 155 34.28 -18.42 49.94
N ILE A 156 35.54 -17.98 49.89
CA ILE A 156 36.51 -18.44 48.89
C ILE A 156 36.90 -19.88 49.14
N ASP A 157 37.24 -20.23 50.38
CA ASP A 157 37.61 -21.60 50.74
C ASP A 157 36.48 -22.57 50.37
N LEU A 158 35.23 -22.22 50.68
CA LEU A 158 34.06 -23.02 50.30
C LEU A 158 33.95 -23.17 48.78
N PHE A 159 34.10 -22.07 48.03
CA PHE A 159 34.06 -22.10 46.58
C PHE A 159 35.18 -22.99 46.00
N GLU A 160 36.41 -22.85 46.49
CA GLU A 160 37.56 -23.66 46.06
C GLU A 160 37.38 -25.15 46.38
N ILE A 161 36.81 -25.48 47.55
CA ILE A 161 36.48 -26.87 47.91
C ILE A 161 35.46 -27.46 46.92
N ILE A 162 34.40 -26.71 46.61
CA ILE A 162 33.36 -27.15 45.66
C ILE A 162 33.93 -27.29 44.25
N GLN A 163 34.74 -26.34 43.80
CA GLN A 163 35.36 -26.37 42.47
C GLN A 163 36.46 -27.44 42.34
N GLY A 164 37.14 -27.78 43.44
CA GLY A 164 38.15 -28.84 43.48
C GLY A 164 37.55 -30.25 43.43
N ASP A 165 36.28 -30.39 43.79
CA ASP A 165 35.54 -31.65 43.72
C ASP A 165 34.76 -31.75 42.40
N SER A 166 35.12 -32.68 41.52
CA SER A 166 34.51 -32.80 40.20
C SER A 166 33.00 -33.02 40.25
N GLU A 167 32.51 -33.78 41.24
CA GLU A 167 31.10 -34.11 41.35
C GLU A 167 30.28 -32.93 41.87
N LEU A 168 30.79 -32.23 42.89
CA LEU A 168 30.13 -31.01 43.40
C LEU A 168 30.19 -29.87 42.38
N ARG A 169 31.32 -29.68 41.70
CA ARG A 169 31.48 -28.64 40.67
C ARG A 169 30.47 -28.78 39.54
N GLU A 170 30.23 -30.00 39.07
CA GLU A 170 29.30 -30.24 37.96
C GLU A 170 27.84 -30.08 38.40
N ASN A 171 27.53 -30.49 39.63
CA ASN A 171 26.17 -30.59 40.16
C ASN A 171 25.79 -29.47 41.16
N SER A 172 26.54 -28.37 41.23
CA SER A 172 26.15 -27.23 42.07
C SER A 172 26.60 -25.88 41.50
N VAL A 173 25.95 -24.82 42.00
CA VAL A 173 26.29 -23.42 41.77
C VAL A 173 26.32 -22.69 43.10
N VAL A 174 27.33 -21.84 43.28
CA VAL A 174 27.52 -21.02 44.48
C VAL A 174 27.25 -19.56 44.15
N LEU A 175 26.33 -18.94 44.91
CA LEU A 175 25.93 -17.54 44.77
C LEU A 175 26.27 -16.81 46.09
N PRO A 176 27.35 -16.02 46.16
CA PRO A 176 27.63 -15.22 47.35
C PRO A 176 26.67 -14.04 47.48
N HIS A 177 26.41 -13.62 48.71
CA HIS A 177 25.56 -12.47 49.02
C HIS A 177 26.29 -11.17 48.67
N PHE A 178 25.72 -10.33 47.80
CA PHE A 178 26.33 -9.11 47.28
C PHE A 178 25.43 -7.87 47.36
N SER A 179 24.64 -7.74 48.42
CA SER A 179 23.80 -6.55 48.68
C SER A 179 24.64 -5.29 48.99
N ASP A 180 23.99 -4.12 49.01
CA ASP A 180 24.60 -2.86 49.43
C ASP A 180 24.89 -2.85 50.93
N ASP A 181 25.99 -2.21 51.35
CA ASP A 181 26.32 -1.95 52.75
C ASP A 181 25.34 -0.92 53.35
N THR A 182 24.18 -1.42 53.79
CA THR A 182 23.06 -0.66 54.37
C THR A 182 22.62 -1.34 55.67
N THR A 183 21.88 -0.63 56.53
CA THR A 183 21.52 -1.09 57.89
C THR A 183 20.76 -2.42 57.95
N ASN A 184 20.21 -2.90 56.82
CA ASN A 184 19.39 -4.11 56.74
C ASN A 184 20.07 -5.27 56.00
N ALA A 185 21.21 -5.05 55.33
CA ALA A 185 21.95 -6.11 54.66
C ALA A 185 23.04 -6.63 55.61
N HIS A 186 22.89 -7.85 56.10
CA HIS A 186 23.89 -8.49 56.94
C HIS A 186 24.63 -9.57 56.13
N LYS A 187 25.88 -9.87 56.52
CA LYS A 187 26.66 -11.00 55.98
C LYS A 187 26.82 -11.02 54.44
N HIS A 188 27.06 -9.88 53.82
CA HIS A 188 27.41 -9.78 52.39
C HIS A 188 28.93 -9.59 52.17
N ILE A 189 29.43 -9.95 50.98
CA ILE A 189 30.85 -9.78 50.62
C ILE A 189 31.15 -8.40 50.02
N ASN A 190 30.15 -7.61 49.60
CA ASN A 190 30.33 -6.25 49.08
C ASN A 190 30.64 -5.24 50.21
N LYS A 191 31.83 -5.36 50.82
CA LYS A 191 32.32 -4.53 51.93
C LYS A 191 33.67 -3.90 51.54
N PRO A 192 34.12 -2.81 52.18
CA PRO A 192 35.47 -2.30 51.98
C PRO A 192 36.53 -3.39 52.23
N ARG A 193 37.58 -3.43 51.40
CA ARG A 193 38.73 -4.35 51.50
C ARG A 193 38.46 -5.82 51.15
N THR A 194 37.32 -6.15 50.55
CA THR A 194 37.01 -7.50 50.04
C THR A 194 37.18 -7.64 48.53
N GLN A 195 37.73 -6.64 47.84
CA GLN A 195 37.82 -6.60 46.38
C GLN A 195 38.59 -7.79 45.80
N MET A 196 39.81 -8.04 46.30
CA MET A 196 40.62 -9.19 45.86
C MET A 196 39.92 -10.52 46.15
N ARG A 197 39.16 -10.58 47.24
CA ARG A 197 38.37 -11.76 47.59
C ARG A 197 37.26 -12.00 46.57
N PHE A 198 36.55 -10.95 46.18
CA PHE A 198 35.53 -11.03 45.14
C PHE A 198 36.12 -11.31 43.75
N ILE A 199 37.27 -10.73 43.40
CA ILE A 199 37.97 -11.02 42.14
C ILE A 199 38.28 -12.51 42.01
N ASN A 200 38.81 -13.13 43.07
CA ASN A 200 39.21 -14.53 43.06
C ASN A 200 38.02 -15.52 43.12
N LEU A 201 36.81 -15.04 43.45
CA LEU A 201 35.59 -15.86 43.39
C LEU A 201 35.11 -16.02 41.95
N ASN A 202 35.52 -17.09 41.28
CA ASN A 202 35.12 -17.44 39.90
C ASN A 202 33.66 -17.92 39.77
N CYS A 203 32.74 -17.36 40.56
CA CYS A 203 31.30 -17.61 40.46
C CYS A 203 30.66 -16.89 39.27
N ASP A 204 29.55 -17.45 38.79
CA ASP A 204 28.80 -16.93 37.63
C ASP A 204 27.68 -15.96 38.03
N GLY A 205 27.32 -15.92 39.31
CA GLY A 205 26.28 -15.05 39.82
C GLY A 205 26.42 -14.75 41.31
N VAL A 206 25.63 -13.78 41.76
CA VAL A 206 25.48 -13.33 43.15
C VAL A 206 24.01 -13.17 43.48
N TYR A 207 23.65 -13.20 44.75
CA TYR A 207 22.28 -12.87 45.18
C TYR A 207 22.22 -11.59 46.01
N ILE A 208 21.03 -10.97 46.03
CA ILE A 208 20.71 -9.77 46.80
C ILE A 208 19.37 -9.94 47.50
N GLU A 209 19.22 -9.36 48.69
CA GLU A 209 18.01 -9.47 49.51
C GLU A 209 17.17 -8.17 49.46
N LYS A 210 17.13 -7.56 48.27
CA LYS A 210 16.37 -6.34 48.00
C LYS A 210 15.93 -6.28 46.53
N PRO A 211 14.94 -5.44 46.18
CA PRO A 211 14.56 -5.25 44.80
C PRO A 211 15.76 -4.74 43.97
N PHE A 212 15.96 -5.28 42.77
CA PHE A 212 17.04 -4.85 41.87
C PHE A 212 17.00 -3.35 41.53
N SER A 213 15.80 -2.78 41.46
CA SER A 213 15.57 -1.34 41.25
C SER A 213 16.16 -0.46 42.36
N GLU A 214 16.23 -0.97 43.59
CA GLU A 214 16.74 -0.26 44.76
C GLU A 214 18.23 -0.53 45.04
N LEU A 215 18.85 -1.47 44.32
CA LEU A 215 20.29 -1.76 44.45
C LEU A 215 21.11 -0.58 43.93
N HIS A 216 22.14 -0.15 44.66
CA HIS A 216 22.97 0.96 44.23
C HIS A 216 23.63 0.69 42.87
N GLU A 217 23.67 1.70 42.01
CA GLU A 217 24.31 1.59 40.68
C GLU A 217 25.79 1.22 40.75
N ASP A 218 26.49 1.65 41.82
CA ASP A 218 27.87 1.24 42.08
C ASP A 218 27.97 -0.28 42.31
N THR A 219 27.08 -0.86 43.12
CA THR A 219 27.02 -2.32 43.36
C THR A 219 26.71 -3.09 42.09
N LYS A 220 25.77 -2.61 41.25
CA LYS A 220 25.50 -3.19 39.92
C LYS A 220 26.76 -3.17 39.05
N LYS A 221 27.45 -2.04 38.97
CA LYS A 221 28.69 -1.90 38.18
C LYS A 221 29.79 -2.85 38.67
N LYS A 222 29.95 -3.01 39.98
CA LYS A 222 30.91 -3.96 40.57
C LYS A 222 30.60 -5.40 40.18
N ALA A 223 29.36 -5.86 40.37
CA ALA A 223 28.95 -7.23 40.04
C ALA A 223 29.05 -7.52 38.54
N TYR A 224 28.72 -6.55 37.68
CA TYR A 224 28.83 -6.69 36.23
C TYR A 224 30.24 -6.47 35.66
N GLY A 225 31.27 -6.36 36.51
CA GLY A 225 32.66 -6.23 36.08
C GLY A 225 33.00 -4.90 35.40
N LYS A 226 32.22 -3.85 35.66
CA LYS A 226 32.41 -2.49 35.10
C LYS A 226 33.32 -1.61 35.98
N VAL A 227 33.74 -2.11 37.14
CA VAL A 227 34.67 -1.45 38.07
C VAL A 227 35.92 -2.31 38.15
N VAL A 228 37.03 -1.83 37.59
CA VAL A 228 38.27 -2.60 37.41
C VAL A 228 38.81 -3.14 38.74
N GLU A 229 38.68 -2.35 39.82
CA GLU A 229 39.11 -2.73 41.17
C GLU A 229 38.33 -3.91 41.75
N TRP A 230 37.17 -4.27 41.18
CA TRP A 230 36.34 -5.41 41.58
C TRP A 230 36.36 -6.55 40.57
N GLY A 231 37.22 -6.45 39.54
CA GLY A 231 37.37 -7.43 38.46
C GLY A 231 36.54 -7.10 37.22
N SER A 232 36.85 -7.79 36.13
CA SER A 232 36.18 -7.63 34.82
C SER A 232 35.15 -8.73 34.52
N ARG A 233 35.06 -9.76 35.36
CA ARG A 233 34.09 -10.85 35.21
C ARG A 233 32.69 -10.33 35.51
N ARG A 234 31.78 -10.47 34.54
CA ARG A 234 30.36 -10.23 34.74
C ARG A 234 29.76 -11.35 35.59
N ARG A 235 28.99 -11.01 36.62
CA ARG A 235 28.23 -11.93 37.45
C ARG A 235 26.76 -11.54 37.42
N ALA A 236 25.88 -12.52 37.19
CA ALA A 236 24.44 -12.32 37.27
C ALA A 236 24.02 -11.87 38.67
N ILE A 237 22.98 -11.06 38.77
CA ILE A 237 22.42 -10.60 40.05
C ILE A 237 21.04 -11.22 40.20
N ILE A 238 20.84 -12.00 41.27
CA ILE A 238 19.57 -12.66 41.59
C ILE A 238 18.92 -11.99 42.81
N PRO A 239 17.82 -11.24 42.65
CA PRO A 239 17.01 -10.80 43.77
C PRO A 239 16.27 -11.97 44.42
N THR A 240 16.28 -12.05 45.75
CA THR A 240 15.66 -13.16 46.50
C THR A 240 14.71 -12.66 47.58
N GLY A 241 13.68 -13.45 47.91
CA GLY A 241 12.70 -13.07 48.93
C GLY A 241 13.21 -13.22 50.36
N ASP A 242 14.16 -14.13 50.59
CA ASP A 242 14.58 -14.60 51.91
C ASP A 242 13.36 -14.95 52.78
N ASN A 243 12.50 -15.85 52.27
CA ASN A 243 11.26 -16.17 52.96
C ASN A 243 11.51 -17.07 54.18
N ARG A 244 11.23 -16.53 55.38
CA ARG A 244 11.35 -17.21 56.68
C ARG A 244 10.08 -17.15 57.51
N TYR A 245 8.93 -16.80 56.92
CA TYR A 245 7.71 -16.51 57.64
C TYR A 245 6.63 -17.55 57.32
N GLU A 246 5.91 -17.97 58.35
CA GLU A 246 4.82 -18.95 58.28
C GLU A 246 3.61 -18.48 57.46
N ASP A 247 3.47 -17.17 57.25
CA ASP A 247 2.45 -16.57 56.40
C ASP A 247 2.82 -16.52 54.90
N TRP A 248 4.03 -16.97 54.54
CA TRP A 248 4.58 -16.91 53.17
C TRP A 248 4.66 -15.50 52.58
N GLY A 249 4.62 -14.46 53.43
CA GLY A 249 4.51 -13.06 53.01
C GLY A 249 5.73 -12.56 52.22
N ARG A 250 6.87 -13.24 52.33
CA ARG A 250 8.10 -12.90 51.61
C ARG A 250 8.41 -13.81 50.42
N LEU A 251 7.61 -14.85 50.19
CA LEU A 251 7.80 -15.79 49.09
C LEU A 251 7.59 -15.08 47.75
N GLY A 252 8.63 -15.05 46.91
CA GLY A 252 8.63 -14.32 45.64
C GLY A 252 8.52 -12.81 45.80
N LYS A 253 8.94 -12.25 46.95
CA LYS A 253 8.80 -10.82 47.28
C LYS A 253 9.56 -9.90 46.33
N HIS A 254 10.70 -10.34 45.83
CA HIS A 254 11.49 -9.60 44.85
C HIS A 254 11.34 -10.29 43.50
N GLU A 255 10.84 -9.55 42.51
CA GLU A 255 10.58 -10.09 41.18
C GLU A 255 11.88 -10.56 40.54
N CYS A 256 11.93 -11.85 40.20
CA CYS A 256 13.00 -12.48 39.46
C CYS A 256 12.39 -13.53 38.53
N TRP A 257 12.72 -13.45 37.25
CA TRP A 257 12.31 -14.39 36.22
C TRP A 257 13.57 -14.94 35.56
N ILE A 258 13.66 -16.26 35.51
CA ILE A 258 14.81 -16.99 34.96
C ILE A 258 14.33 -17.85 33.80
N LYS A 259 15.03 -17.78 32.67
CA LYS A 259 14.73 -18.56 31.47
C LYS A 259 15.50 -19.88 31.52
N LEU A 260 14.79 -21.00 31.67
CA LEU A 260 15.36 -22.33 31.82
C LEU A 260 14.76 -23.30 30.80
N GLY A 261 15.61 -24.06 30.11
CA GLY A 261 15.22 -25.15 29.23
C GLY A 261 15.02 -26.46 29.97
N GLU A 262 15.86 -26.71 30.97
CA GLU A 262 15.85 -27.95 31.77
C GLU A 262 15.71 -27.63 33.26
N ASN A 263 15.23 -28.59 34.05
CA ASN A 263 15.30 -28.53 35.51
C ASN A 263 16.66 -29.06 36.00
N SER A 264 17.74 -28.36 35.68
CA SER A 264 19.11 -28.77 36.02
C SER A 264 19.98 -27.59 36.44
N ILE A 265 21.09 -27.89 37.13
CA ILE A 265 22.09 -26.88 37.49
C ILE A 265 22.79 -26.32 36.28
N GLU A 266 22.97 -27.11 35.22
CA GLU A 266 23.52 -26.59 33.97
C GLU A 266 22.60 -25.53 33.35
N ALA A 267 21.27 -25.71 33.39
CA ALA A 267 20.33 -24.70 32.93
C ALA A 267 20.46 -23.40 33.74
N LEU A 268 20.57 -23.50 35.07
CA LEU A 268 20.79 -22.34 35.94
C LEU A 268 22.14 -21.67 35.64
N ARG A 269 23.21 -22.45 35.44
CA ARG A 269 24.55 -21.95 35.08
C ARG A 269 24.52 -21.18 33.75
N GLN A 270 23.84 -21.72 32.73
CA GLN A 270 23.62 -21.02 31.45
C GLN A 270 22.84 -19.71 31.64
N ALA A 271 21.80 -19.72 32.50
CA ALA A 271 21.06 -18.50 32.83
C ALA A 271 21.92 -17.42 33.52
N LEU A 272 22.86 -17.81 34.37
CA LEU A 272 23.79 -16.88 35.03
C LEU A 272 24.85 -16.34 34.04
N LEU A 273 25.37 -17.20 33.15
CA LEU A 273 26.33 -16.79 32.12
C LEU A 273 25.72 -15.85 31.07
N ALA A 274 24.42 -16.01 30.78
CA ALA A 274 23.66 -15.21 29.82
C ALA A 274 22.57 -14.38 30.50
N ASP A 275 22.86 -13.77 31.65
CA ASP A 275 21.87 -13.02 32.47
C ASP A 275 21.11 -11.96 31.68
N GLU A 276 21.78 -11.27 30.75
CA GLU A 276 21.15 -10.27 29.85
C GLU A 276 20.01 -10.82 28.98
N ALA A 277 20.03 -12.13 28.72
CA ALA A 277 19.08 -12.83 27.86
C ALA A 277 18.13 -13.76 28.63
N ARG A 278 18.53 -14.21 29.83
CA ARG A 278 17.84 -15.24 30.61
C ARG A 278 17.40 -14.80 32.00
N ILE A 279 17.75 -13.61 32.47
CA ILE A 279 17.32 -13.11 33.79
C ILE A 279 16.68 -11.73 33.62
N THR A 280 15.47 -11.58 34.14
CA THR A 280 14.77 -10.29 34.19
C THR A 280 14.06 -10.10 35.52
N VAL A 281 13.95 -8.85 35.96
CA VAL A 281 13.28 -8.45 37.22
C VAL A 281 11.93 -7.79 36.97
N THR A 282 11.51 -7.76 35.71
CA THR A 282 10.16 -7.39 35.29
C THR A 282 9.53 -8.57 34.56
N PRO A 283 8.21 -8.76 34.63
CA PRO A 283 7.54 -9.82 33.89
C PRO A 283 7.95 -9.80 32.39
N PRO A 284 8.34 -10.95 31.82
CA PRO A 284 8.79 -11.03 30.44
C PRO A 284 7.65 -10.69 29.48
N VAL A 285 7.98 -10.05 28.36
CA VAL A 285 7.02 -9.72 27.31
C VAL A 285 6.92 -10.91 26.36
N VAL A 286 5.69 -11.36 26.13
CA VAL A 286 5.38 -12.35 25.10
C VAL A 286 5.11 -11.62 23.79
N PRO A 287 5.72 -12.02 22.65
CA PRO A 287 5.41 -11.43 21.36
C PRO A 287 3.93 -11.59 21.03
N GLY A 288 3.25 -10.50 20.64
CA GLY A 288 1.82 -10.53 20.27
C GLY A 288 1.54 -11.41 19.05
N GLU A 289 2.48 -11.53 18.12
CA GLU A 289 2.39 -12.45 16.98
C GLU A 289 3.58 -13.42 16.99
N ARG A 290 3.30 -14.73 16.93
CA ARG A 290 4.33 -15.78 16.92
C ARG A 290 3.86 -17.05 16.22
N LEU A 291 4.82 -17.81 15.70
CA LEU A 291 4.64 -19.18 15.24
C LEU A 291 4.79 -20.15 16.41
N ILE A 292 3.89 -21.11 16.51
CA ILE A 292 3.91 -22.18 17.52
C ILE A 292 4.56 -23.43 16.93
N SER A 293 4.13 -23.84 15.74
CA SER A 293 4.59 -25.08 15.11
C SER A 293 4.60 -25.01 13.59
N LEU A 294 5.35 -25.94 12.99
CA LEU A 294 5.43 -26.23 11.57
C LEU A 294 5.23 -27.73 11.37
N LYS A 295 4.41 -28.08 10.39
CA LYS A 295 4.22 -29.44 9.92
C LYS A 295 4.33 -29.46 8.39
N VAL A 296 5.23 -30.28 7.86
CA VAL A 296 5.51 -30.37 6.42
C VAL A 296 5.35 -31.80 5.98
N GLN A 297 4.55 -32.02 4.93
CA GLN A 297 4.55 -33.25 4.16
C GLN A 297 5.01 -32.92 2.74
N SER A 298 6.10 -33.52 2.28
CA SER A 298 6.75 -33.28 0.99
C SER A 298 7.64 -34.46 0.61
N ASP A 299 8.10 -34.51 -0.64
CA ASP A 299 9.03 -35.53 -1.10
C ASP A 299 10.36 -35.53 -0.33
N LEU A 300 10.72 -34.40 0.32
CA LEU A 300 11.92 -34.27 1.17
C LEU A 300 11.66 -34.64 2.64
N THR A 301 10.41 -34.84 3.06
CA THR A 301 10.07 -35.20 4.45
C THR A 301 9.48 -36.60 4.56
N GLY A 302 9.22 -37.25 3.43
CA GLY A 302 8.68 -38.61 3.37
C GLY A 302 7.16 -38.65 3.48
N ALA A 303 6.61 -39.85 3.72
CA ALA A 303 5.16 -40.04 3.84
C ALA A 303 4.59 -39.52 5.16
N ASP A 304 5.38 -39.59 6.24
CA ASP A 304 5.00 -39.06 7.54
C ASP A 304 5.39 -37.57 7.63
N PRO A 305 4.46 -36.66 7.97
CA PRO A 305 4.79 -35.24 8.02
C PRO A 305 5.84 -34.94 9.10
N LEU A 306 6.91 -34.24 8.72
CA LEU A 306 7.88 -33.68 9.66
C LEU A 306 7.19 -32.60 10.50
N SER A 307 7.23 -32.72 11.83
CA SER A 307 6.65 -31.75 12.75
C SER A 307 7.68 -31.17 13.72
N MET A 308 7.61 -29.87 13.96
CA MET A 308 8.45 -29.17 14.93
C MET A 308 7.73 -27.98 15.55
N THR A 309 8.17 -27.58 16.74
CA THR A 309 7.68 -26.40 17.47
C THR A 309 8.76 -25.32 17.56
N PHE A 310 8.34 -24.06 17.64
CA PHE A 310 9.23 -22.90 17.77
C PHE A 310 9.15 -22.32 19.18
N ASN A 311 10.28 -21.79 19.67
CA ASN A 311 10.32 -21.00 20.89
C ASN A 311 9.87 -19.55 20.61
N GLU A 312 9.33 -18.88 21.61
CA GLU A 312 8.85 -17.48 21.53
C GLU A 312 9.99 -16.46 21.30
N GLY A 313 11.23 -16.80 21.67
CA GLY A 313 12.42 -16.00 21.43
C GLY A 313 13.17 -16.47 20.18
N LEU A 314 14.41 -16.93 20.35
CA LEU A 314 15.26 -17.42 19.26
C LEU A 314 15.18 -18.94 19.11
N THR A 315 14.69 -19.40 17.96
CA THR A 315 14.87 -20.78 17.49
C THR A 315 15.98 -20.82 16.45
N ALA A 316 17.03 -21.60 16.71
CA ALA A 316 18.13 -21.84 15.78
C ALA A 316 18.02 -23.23 15.14
N ILE A 317 17.91 -23.27 13.81
CA ILE A 317 17.90 -24.49 13.02
C ILE A 317 19.33 -24.75 12.51
N ILE A 318 19.91 -25.87 12.90
CA ILE A 318 21.30 -26.22 12.65
C ILE A 318 21.40 -27.54 11.90
N GLY A 319 22.55 -27.83 11.29
CA GLY A 319 22.77 -29.08 10.57
C GLY A 319 23.92 -28.98 9.57
N GLY A 320 24.42 -30.13 9.12
CA GLY A 320 25.48 -30.20 8.11
C GLY A 320 25.09 -29.60 6.74
N ARG A 321 26.01 -29.56 5.79
CA ARG A 321 25.65 -29.19 4.40
C ARG A 321 24.67 -30.25 3.85
N GLY A 322 23.59 -29.83 3.20
CA GLY A 322 22.57 -30.76 2.67
C GLY A 322 21.48 -31.21 3.67
N SER A 323 21.58 -30.85 4.95
CA SER A 323 20.61 -31.21 6.02
C SER A 323 19.18 -30.67 5.87
N GLY A 324 18.87 -29.92 4.81
CA GLY A 324 17.53 -29.37 4.60
C GLY A 324 17.18 -28.08 5.36
N LYS A 325 18.14 -27.42 6.04
CA LYS A 325 17.93 -26.13 6.74
C LYS A 325 17.17 -25.09 5.91
N SER A 326 17.71 -24.74 4.74
CA SER A 326 17.11 -23.77 3.82
C SER A 326 15.74 -24.23 3.33
N SER A 327 15.57 -25.52 3.10
CA SER A 327 14.29 -26.10 2.67
C SER A 327 13.20 -25.95 3.72
N ILE A 328 13.51 -26.21 5.00
CA ILE A 328 12.56 -26.00 6.11
C ILE A 328 12.14 -24.54 6.23
N LEU A 329 13.07 -23.59 6.12
CA LEU A 329 12.73 -22.17 6.14
C LEU A 329 11.89 -21.76 4.93
N GLU A 330 12.16 -22.32 3.75
CA GLU A 330 11.36 -22.01 2.55
C GLU A 330 9.94 -22.59 2.63
N TYR A 331 9.76 -23.80 3.18
CA TYR A 331 8.43 -24.33 3.49
C TYR A 331 7.68 -23.44 4.48
N LEU A 332 8.36 -22.95 5.52
CA LEU A 332 7.77 -22.01 6.46
C LEU A 332 7.34 -20.69 5.77
N ARG A 333 8.17 -20.15 4.88
CA ARG A 333 7.83 -18.96 4.07
C ARG A 333 6.67 -19.22 3.12
N PHE A 334 6.57 -20.42 2.54
CA PHE A 334 5.45 -20.86 1.72
C PHE A 334 4.15 -20.86 2.51
N ALA A 335 4.10 -21.47 3.69
CA ALA A 335 2.90 -21.45 4.53
C ALA A 335 2.42 -20.03 4.87
N LEU A 336 3.35 -19.08 4.99
CA LEU A 336 3.07 -17.70 5.39
C LEU A 336 2.85 -16.73 4.22
N ALA A 337 2.79 -17.22 2.97
CA ALA A 337 2.69 -16.37 1.78
C ALA A 337 3.85 -15.35 1.66
N ARG A 338 5.08 -15.78 1.98
CA ARG A 338 6.31 -14.94 1.98
C ARG A 338 7.41 -15.47 1.08
N THR A 339 7.10 -16.36 0.14
CA THR A 339 8.08 -16.80 -0.90
C THR A 339 8.28 -15.68 -1.91
N VAL A 340 9.33 -15.76 -2.74
CA VAL A 340 9.59 -14.76 -3.78
C VAL A 340 8.44 -14.68 -4.79
N ALA A 341 7.79 -15.82 -5.08
CA ALA A 341 6.67 -15.91 -6.02
C ALA A 341 5.36 -15.30 -5.46
N ASP A 342 5.27 -15.06 -4.14
CA ASP A 342 4.09 -14.48 -3.50
C ASP A 342 4.04 -12.94 -3.59
N PHE A 343 5.08 -12.31 -4.13
CA PHE A 343 5.16 -10.86 -4.34
C PHE A 343 5.00 -10.51 -5.84
N PRO A 344 4.34 -9.39 -6.18
CA PRO A 344 4.22 -8.91 -7.56
C PRO A 344 5.56 -8.77 -8.29
N ALA A 345 5.55 -9.02 -9.60
CA ALA A 345 6.72 -8.83 -10.46
C ALA A 345 7.23 -7.37 -10.38
N GLY A 346 8.45 -7.19 -9.89
CA GLY A 346 9.06 -5.87 -9.63
C GLY A 346 9.18 -5.47 -8.16
N GLU A 347 8.56 -6.20 -7.21
CA GLU A 347 8.70 -5.94 -5.76
C GLU A 347 9.82 -6.75 -5.07
N VAL A 348 10.41 -7.73 -5.77
CA VAL A 348 11.57 -8.51 -5.30
C VAL A 348 12.44 -8.89 -6.52
N VAL A 349 13.76 -8.74 -6.41
CA VAL A 349 14.71 -9.13 -7.46
C VAL A 349 14.63 -10.63 -7.75
N SER A 350 14.43 -10.98 -9.02
CA SER A 350 14.30 -12.35 -9.53
C SER A 350 15.63 -13.12 -9.54
N SER A 351 16.19 -13.43 -8.37
CA SER A 351 17.22 -14.47 -8.23
C SER A 351 16.69 -15.77 -7.61
N GLY A 352 15.42 -15.81 -7.21
CA GLY A 352 14.78 -16.90 -6.43
C GLY A 352 14.41 -18.18 -7.21
N GLY A 353 15.07 -18.44 -8.34
CA GLY A 353 14.73 -19.61 -9.18
C GLY A 353 14.88 -20.92 -8.42
N LYS A 354 15.90 -21.06 -7.56
CA LYS A 354 16.16 -22.32 -6.84
C LYS A 354 15.12 -22.60 -5.76
N GLU A 355 14.75 -21.59 -4.99
CA GLU A 355 13.77 -21.68 -3.90
C GLU A 355 12.37 -21.96 -4.46
N GLN A 356 12.02 -21.31 -5.57
CA GLN A 356 10.77 -21.59 -6.26
C GLN A 356 10.73 -23.01 -6.85
N THR A 357 11.79 -23.44 -7.51
CA THR A 357 11.91 -24.82 -8.03
C THR A 357 11.81 -25.85 -6.91
N LEU A 358 12.41 -25.60 -5.74
CA LEU A 358 12.30 -26.48 -4.58
C LEU A 358 10.84 -26.71 -4.17
N ILE A 359 10.05 -25.64 -4.01
CA ILE A 359 8.63 -25.74 -3.65
C ILE A 359 7.85 -26.47 -4.75
N GLU A 360 8.06 -26.08 -6.01
CA GLU A 360 7.39 -26.66 -7.19
C GLU A 360 7.64 -28.16 -7.35
N GLU A 361 8.87 -28.61 -7.09
CA GLU A 361 9.26 -30.00 -7.29
C GLU A 361 8.83 -30.91 -6.14
N THR A 362 8.88 -30.41 -4.89
CA THR A 362 8.77 -31.25 -3.69
C THR A 362 7.40 -31.26 -3.01
N LEU A 363 6.53 -30.27 -3.28
CA LEU A 363 5.21 -30.15 -2.65
C LEU A 363 4.03 -30.57 -3.54
N LYS A 364 4.27 -31.22 -4.68
CA LYS A 364 3.21 -31.55 -5.66
C LYS A 364 2.02 -32.30 -5.07
N THR A 365 2.26 -33.20 -4.11
CA THR A 365 1.23 -34.00 -3.42
C THR A 365 1.21 -33.77 -1.90
N GLY A 366 1.91 -32.74 -1.45
CA GLY A 366 2.15 -32.46 -0.04
C GLY A 366 1.47 -31.18 0.44
N PHE A 367 1.68 -30.86 1.72
CA PHE A 367 1.16 -29.65 2.34
C PHE A 367 2.17 -29.06 3.32
N VAL A 368 2.00 -27.77 3.61
CA VAL A 368 2.65 -27.13 4.74
C VAL A 368 1.58 -26.54 5.65
N GLU A 369 1.68 -26.83 6.94
CA GLU A 369 0.80 -26.36 7.98
C GLU A 369 1.61 -25.63 9.06
N VAL A 370 1.10 -24.49 9.53
CA VAL A 370 1.68 -23.74 10.65
C VAL A 370 0.60 -23.40 11.66
N GLU A 371 0.88 -23.62 12.94
CA GLU A 371 0.07 -23.07 14.03
C GLU A 371 0.68 -21.74 14.45
N LEU A 372 -0.14 -20.71 14.60
CA LEU A 372 0.29 -19.38 15.02
C LEU A 372 -0.66 -18.78 16.05
N ASP A 373 -0.12 -17.84 16.83
CA ASP A 373 -0.82 -17.07 17.84
C ASP A 373 -0.76 -15.59 17.45
N ARG A 374 -1.93 -14.93 17.43
CA ARG A 374 -2.07 -13.49 17.14
C ARG A 374 -2.90 -12.85 18.24
N ASP A 375 -2.22 -12.19 19.16
CA ASP A 375 -2.78 -11.50 20.32
C ASP A 375 -3.75 -12.39 21.13
N GLY A 376 -3.43 -13.68 21.26
CA GLY A 376 -4.21 -14.70 21.96
C GLY A 376 -5.16 -15.50 21.07
N LEU A 377 -5.35 -15.12 19.80
CA LEU A 377 -6.11 -15.89 18.81
C LEU A 377 -5.20 -16.95 18.18
N ARG A 378 -5.48 -18.23 18.46
CA ARG A 378 -4.80 -19.35 17.81
C ARG A 378 -5.49 -19.74 16.51
N GLU A 379 -4.68 -19.85 15.46
CA GLU A 379 -5.08 -20.26 14.12
C GLU A 379 -4.08 -21.30 13.56
N THR A 380 -4.60 -22.22 12.76
CA THR A 380 -3.80 -23.14 11.95
C THR A 380 -3.94 -22.74 10.49
N TRP A 381 -2.83 -22.46 9.83
CA TRP A 381 -2.77 -22.09 8.41
C TRP A 381 -2.18 -23.25 7.63
N GLN A 382 -2.92 -23.76 6.66
CA GLN A 382 -2.50 -24.85 5.79
C GLN A 382 -2.49 -24.38 4.33
N ARG A 383 -1.39 -24.65 3.63
CA ARG A 383 -1.20 -24.30 2.22
C ARG A 383 -0.68 -25.51 1.45
N GLU A 384 -1.29 -25.77 0.30
CA GLU A 384 -0.94 -26.84 -0.63
C GLU A 384 -0.48 -26.26 -1.96
N TRP A 385 0.34 -27.00 -2.71
CA TRP A 385 0.78 -26.54 -4.02
C TRP A 385 -0.37 -26.41 -5.03
N ALA A 386 -1.34 -27.35 -4.98
CA ALA A 386 -2.50 -27.35 -5.88
C ALA A 386 -3.41 -26.13 -5.67
N SER A 387 -3.49 -25.60 -4.44
CA SER A 387 -4.28 -24.43 -4.07
C SER A 387 -3.39 -23.25 -3.67
N LYS A 388 -2.21 -23.11 -4.29
CA LYS A 388 -1.17 -22.18 -3.84
C LYS A 388 -1.64 -20.73 -3.72
N ASP A 389 -2.66 -20.28 -4.45
CA ASP A 389 -3.14 -18.89 -4.37
C ASP A 389 -4.00 -18.59 -3.13
N HIS A 390 -4.28 -19.61 -2.29
CA HIS A 390 -5.09 -19.50 -1.08
C HIS A 390 -4.47 -20.26 0.09
N ILE A 391 -4.81 -19.83 1.30
CA ILE A 391 -4.44 -20.47 2.57
C ILE A 391 -5.72 -20.86 3.29
N THR A 392 -5.82 -22.13 3.68
CA THR A 392 -6.89 -22.63 4.53
C THR A 392 -6.58 -22.29 5.98
N VAL A 393 -7.47 -21.55 6.63
CA VAL A 393 -7.30 -21.08 8.00
C VAL A 393 -8.35 -21.73 8.88
N THR A 394 -7.90 -22.44 9.90
CA THR A 394 -8.75 -23.07 10.91
C THR A 394 -8.54 -22.36 12.23
N GLU A 395 -9.59 -21.70 12.74
CA GLU A 395 -9.56 -21.07 14.05
C GLU A 395 -9.73 -22.10 15.18
N SER A 396 -9.30 -21.76 16.38
CA SER A 396 -9.56 -22.56 17.59
C SER A 396 -11.05 -22.84 17.87
N SER A 397 -11.97 -22.05 17.30
CA SER A 397 -13.42 -22.28 17.34
C SER A 397 -13.90 -23.44 16.44
N GLY A 398 -13.03 -23.96 15.56
CA GLY A 398 -13.36 -24.92 14.50
C GLY A 398 -13.86 -24.25 13.21
N THR A 399 -13.94 -22.92 13.16
CA THR A 399 -14.31 -22.18 11.95
C THR A 399 -13.20 -22.30 10.91
N VAL A 400 -13.57 -22.71 9.69
CA VAL A 400 -12.65 -22.82 8.55
C VAL A 400 -12.97 -21.73 7.54
N ARG A 401 -11.95 -21.00 7.11
CA ARG A 401 -12.05 -19.98 6.05
C ARG A 401 -10.89 -20.07 5.07
N GLN A 402 -11.11 -19.58 3.86
CA GLN A 402 -10.04 -19.39 2.88
C GLN A 402 -9.54 -17.95 2.98
N MET A 403 -8.22 -17.78 2.85
CA MET A 403 -7.55 -16.49 2.87
C MET A 403 -6.69 -16.36 1.62
N THR A 404 -6.76 -15.22 0.93
CA THR A 404 -5.87 -14.94 -0.20
C THR A 404 -4.43 -14.64 0.27
N ILE A 405 -3.45 -14.77 -0.61
CA ILE A 405 -2.04 -14.43 -0.33
C ILE A 405 -1.88 -13.02 0.26
N ARG A 406 -2.58 -12.03 -0.30
CA ARG A 406 -2.52 -10.64 0.18
C ARG A 406 -3.13 -10.47 1.56
N GLU A 407 -4.22 -11.17 1.86
CA GLU A 407 -4.84 -11.16 3.19
C GLU A 407 -3.93 -11.83 4.23
N ALA A 408 -3.26 -12.93 3.88
CA ALA A 408 -2.32 -13.62 4.76
C ALA A 408 -1.13 -12.74 5.13
N GLN A 409 -0.55 -12.06 4.14
CA GLN A 409 0.53 -11.09 4.35
C GLN A 409 0.13 -9.89 5.22
N ARG A 410 -1.17 -9.54 5.29
CA ARG A 410 -1.71 -8.51 6.19
C ARG A 410 -1.99 -9.04 7.59
N THR A 411 -2.42 -10.29 7.67
CA THR A 411 -2.91 -10.90 8.90
C THR A 411 -1.78 -11.32 9.83
N PHE A 412 -0.67 -11.84 9.31
CA PHE A 412 0.50 -12.24 10.10
C PHE A 412 1.77 -11.53 9.60
N ARG A 413 2.39 -10.74 10.49
CA ARG A 413 3.55 -9.91 10.21
C ARG A 413 4.83 -10.74 10.38
N ALA A 414 5.08 -11.63 9.42
CA ALA A 414 6.36 -12.30 9.28
C ALA A 414 7.25 -11.61 8.23
N ARG A 415 8.56 -11.64 8.45
CA ARG A 415 9.55 -11.27 7.44
C ARG A 415 10.51 -12.42 7.24
N GLY A 416 10.58 -12.91 6.00
CA GLY A 416 11.42 -14.02 5.60
C GLY A 416 12.52 -13.57 4.64
N PHE A 417 13.76 -13.95 4.91
CA PHE A 417 14.90 -13.74 4.03
C PHE A 417 15.54 -15.09 3.72
N TYR A 418 15.71 -15.38 2.43
CA TYR A 418 16.48 -16.54 1.96
C TYR A 418 17.99 -16.31 2.13
N GLN A 419 18.79 -17.33 1.84
CA GLN A 419 20.25 -17.27 1.87
C GLN A 419 20.77 -16.14 0.96
N LYS A 420 21.55 -15.20 1.52
CA LYS A 420 21.99 -13.95 0.82
C LYS A 420 20.85 -13.01 0.40
N GLY A 421 19.64 -13.20 0.92
CA GLY A 421 18.50 -12.32 0.71
C GLY A 421 18.77 -10.91 1.24
N LEU A 422 19.48 -10.77 2.36
CA LEU A 422 19.75 -9.48 2.99
C LEU A 422 20.59 -8.53 2.11
N SER A 423 21.53 -9.04 1.31
CA SER A 423 22.37 -8.23 0.41
C SER A 423 21.72 -8.04 -0.97
N THR A 424 20.91 -8.98 -1.43
CA THR A 424 20.26 -8.93 -2.76
C THR A 424 18.99 -8.09 -2.79
N THR A 425 18.21 -8.07 -1.70
CA THR A 425 16.88 -7.42 -1.67
C THR A 425 16.93 -5.90 -1.78
N VAL A 426 18.06 -5.26 -1.46
CA VAL A 426 18.17 -3.78 -1.42
C VAL A 426 18.77 -3.19 -2.70
N ASN A 427 19.11 -4.01 -3.69
CA ASN A 427 19.62 -3.53 -4.97
C ASN A 427 18.53 -2.94 -5.88
N ASP A 428 17.26 -3.10 -5.51
CA ASP A 428 16.12 -2.43 -6.14
C ASP A 428 15.49 -1.37 -5.20
N PRO A 429 15.44 -0.09 -5.59
CA PRO A 429 14.84 0.98 -4.80
C PRO A 429 13.38 0.77 -4.41
N ALA A 430 12.57 0.07 -5.23
CA ALA A 430 11.17 -0.20 -4.93
C ALA A 430 11.03 -1.27 -3.83
N SER A 431 11.71 -2.40 -4.00
CA SER A 431 11.84 -3.47 -2.99
C SER A 431 12.37 -2.93 -1.65
N ALA A 432 13.41 -2.10 -1.72
CA ALA A 432 14.00 -1.46 -0.54
C ALA A 432 12.98 -0.54 0.16
N ALA A 433 12.27 0.31 -0.58
CA ALA A 433 11.28 1.22 -0.01
C ALA A 433 10.11 0.48 0.65
N ASP A 434 9.63 -0.63 0.08
CA ASP A 434 8.54 -1.42 0.68
C ASP A 434 9.01 -2.15 1.94
N GLN A 435 10.21 -2.71 1.94
CA GLN A 435 10.78 -3.31 3.14
C GLN A 435 11.07 -2.26 4.22
N ILE A 436 11.55 -1.08 3.84
CA ILE A 436 11.82 0.07 4.74
C ILE A 436 10.53 0.69 5.28
N THR A 437 9.48 0.80 4.47
CA THR A 437 8.17 1.29 4.92
C THR A 437 7.53 0.27 5.86
N GLY A 438 7.66 -1.02 5.56
CA GLY A 438 7.29 -2.11 6.46
C GLY A 438 8.07 -2.09 7.78
N ILE A 439 9.32 -1.58 7.75
CA ILE A 439 10.20 -1.34 8.90
C ILE A 439 9.69 -0.15 9.77
N ALA A 440 9.00 0.84 9.19
CA ALA A 440 8.59 2.05 9.90
C ALA A 440 7.47 1.80 10.94
N ALA A 441 6.42 1.06 10.58
CA ALA A 441 5.41 0.45 11.44
C ALA A 441 4.27 -0.05 10.55
N ALA A 442 3.47 -1.01 11.01
CA ALA A 442 2.31 -1.47 10.25
C ALA A 442 1.28 -0.35 9.98
N GLU A 443 1.20 0.65 10.87
CA GLU A 443 0.35 1.83 10.69
C GLU A 443 0.80 2.70 9.51
N VAL A 444 2.11 2.86 9.30
CA VAL A 444 2.67 3.58 8.14
C VAL A 444 2.31 2.85 6.84
N LEU A 445 2.38 1.51 6.85
CA LEU A 445 2.05 0.69 5.69
C LEU A 445 0.56 0.77 5.32
N GLU A 446 -0.35 0.69 6.29
CA GLU A 446 -1.79 0.81 6.01
C GLU A 446 -2.16 2.24 5.57
N ARG A 447 -1.58 3.29 6.17
CA ARG A 447 -1.76 4.68 5.70
C ARG A 447 -1.24 4.87 4.28
N ARG A 448 -0.11 4.25 3.92
CA ARG A 448 0.43 4.30 2.56
C ARG A 448 -0.49 3.60 1.55
N ARG A 449 -1.05 2.45 1.89
CA ARG A 449 -2.01 1.77 1.00
C ARG A 449 -3.29 2.58 0.82
N ALA A 450 -3.81 3.17 1.90
CA ALA A 450 -4.98 4.04 1.83
C ALA A 450 -4.73 5.23 0.89
N ILE A 451 -3.58 5.89 1.02
CA ILE A 451 -3.27 7.03 0.14
C ILE A 451 -3.05 6.61 -1.32
N GLU A 452 -2.50 5.42 -1.57
CA GLU A 452 -2.36 4.88 -2.93
C GLU A 452 -3.73 4.63 -3.58
N GLN A 453 -4.69 4.06 -2.83
CA GLN A 453 -6.08 3.91 -3.30
C GLN A 453 -6.77 5.24 -3.55
N ASP A 454 -6.58 6.23 -2.66
CA ASP A 454 -7.13 7.57 -2.84
C ASP A 454 -6.52 8.27 -4.06
N ILE A 455 -5.23 8.04 -4.36
CA ILE A 455 -4.58 8.53 -5.58
C ILE A 455 -5.25 7.92 -6.81
N GLU A 456 -5.44 6.60 -6.88
CA GLU A 456 -6.10 5.94 -8.02
C GLU A 456 -7.51 6.50 -8.27
N LYS A 457 -8.27 6.75 -7.19
CA LYS A 457 -9.58 7.39 -7.27
C LYS A 457 -9.49 8.84 -7.78
N ALA A 458 -8.57 9.63 -7.25
CA ALA A 458 -8.36 11.01 -7.69
C ALA A 458 -7.90 11.08 -9.16
N GLN A 459 -7.11 10.11 -9.64
CA GLN A 459 -6.76 10.00 -11.07
C GLN A 459 -7.99 9.77 -11.95
N LEU A 460 -8.94 8.94 -11.50
CA LEU A 460 -10.22 8.77 -12.19
C LEU A 460 -11.06 10.04 -12.18
N ASP A 461 -11.11 10.76 -11.05
CA ASP A 461 -11.82 12.02 -10.92
C ASP A 461 -11.25 13.11 -11.86
N VAL A 462 -9.93 13.19 -12.02
CA VAL A 462 -9.28 14.08 -13.01
C VAL A 462 -9.72 13.75 -14.44
N ARG A 463 -9.73 12.45 -14.82
CA ARG A 463 -10.19 12.01 -16.15
C ARG A 463 -11.66 12.36 -16.40
N ASN A 464 -12.52 12.13 -15.40
CA ASN A 464 -13.95 12.47 -15.48
C ASN A 464 -14.16 13.99 -15.58
N ALA A 465 -13.43 14.77 -14.80
CA ALA A 465 -13.51 16.23 -14.84
C ALA A 465 -13.03 16.80 -16.18
N LEU A 466 -12.01 16.21 -16.82
CA LEU A 466 -11.59 16.57 -18.17
C LEU A 466 -12.73 16.37 -19.18
N GLY A 467 -13.45 15.25 -19.12
CA GLY A 467 -14.61 15.00 -20.00
C GLY A 467 -15.69 16.10 -19.88
N LEU A 468 -15.92 16.61 -18.67
CA LEU A 468 -16.84 17.75 -18.44
C LEU A 468 -16.31 19.07 -19.01
N VAL A 469 -14.99 19.27 -19.00
CA VAL A 469 -14.33 20.45 -19.61
C VAL A 469 -14.39 20.37 -21.13
N VAL A 470 -14.17 19.20 -21.72
CA VAL A 470 -14.31 18.97 -23.16
C VAL A 470 -15.75 19.24 -23.61
N ALA A 471 -16.75 18.77 -22.85
CA ALA A 471 -18.15 19.10 -23.09
C ALA A 471 -18.41 20.62 -23.06
N HIS A 472 -17.82 21.33 -22.10
CA HIS A 472 -17.91 22.79 -22.02
C HIS A 472 -17.30 23.47 -23.26
N TRP A 473 -16.12 23.04 -23.73
CA TRP A 473 -15.52 23.57 -24.95
C TRP A 473 -16.36 23.33 -26.19
N LEU A 474 -16.99 22.15 -26.31
CA LEU A 474 -17.91 21.85 -27.40
C LEU A 474 -19.15 22.76 -27.35
N ASP A 475 -19.70 23.04 -26.17
CA ASP A 475 -20.83 23.97 -26.02
C ASP A 475 -20.44 25.41 -26.36
N LYS A 476 -19.25 25.86 -25.93
CA LYS A 476 -18.69 27.16 -26.29
C LYS A 476 -18.45 27.30 -27.80
N MET A 477 -17.95 26.24 -28.45
CA MET A 477 -17.81 26.17 -29.90
C MET A 477 -19.18 26.26 -30.61
N ARG A 478 -20.18 25.50 -30.16
CA ARG A 478 -21.56 25.54 -30.70
C ARG A 478 -22.16 26.94 -30.56
N HIS A 479 -21.96 27.60 -29.42
CA HIS A 479 -22.43 28.96 -29.19
C HIS A 479 -21.77 29.95 -30.16
N ARG A 480 -20.44 29.85 -30.36
CA ARG A 480 -19.71 30.67 -31.34
C ARG A 480 -20.21 30.45 -32.78
N GLN A 481 -20.45 29.19 -33.18
CA GLN A 481 -20.96 28.85 -34.50
C GLN A 481 -22.40 29.36 -34.71
N ALA A 482 -23.28 29.20 -33.72
CA ALA A 482 -24.65 29.72 -33.77
C ALA A 482 -24.66 31.24 -33.93
N ARG A 483 -23.78 31.95 -33.22
CA ARG A 483 -23.63 33.40 -33.33
C ARG A 483 -23.18 33.84 -34.72
N SER A 484 -22.13 33.20 -35.25
CA SER A 484 -21.64 33.48 -36.61
C SER A 484 -22.70 33.20 -37.68
N SER A 485 -23.50 32.14 -37.51
CA SER A 485 -24.60 31.82 -38.43
C SER A 485 -25.72 32.86 -38.38
N ALA A 486 -26.09 33.35 -37.19
CA ALA A 486 -27.10 34.39 -37.06
C ALA A 486 -26.61 35.73 -37.63
N ASP A 487 -25.34 36.07 -37.42
CA ASP A 487 -24.74 37.29 -37.98
C ASP A 487 -24.71 37.28 -39.52
N ASP A 488 -24.42 36.12 -40.15
CA ASP A 488 -24.50 35.95 -41.61
C ASP A 488 -25.93 36.12 -42.14
N VAL A 489 -26.92 35.46 -41.51
CA VAL A 489 -28.34 35.63 -41.89
C VAL A 489 -28.79 37.07 -41.68
N ARG A 490 -28.36 37.72 -40.61
CA ARG A 490 -28.65 39.14 -40.33
C ARG A 490 -28.07 40.05 -41.41
N GLN A 491 -26.84 39.84 -41.87
CA GLN A 491 -26.24 40.63 -42.95
C GLN A 491 -27.01 40.47 -44.26
N ARG A 492 -27.43 39.23 -44.60
CA ARG A 492 -28.27 38.98 -45.78
C ARG A 492 -29.63 39.66 -45.67
N LEU A 493 -30.28 39.57 -44.51
CA LEU A 493 -31.55 40.24 -44.25
C LEU A 493 -31.42 41.77 -44.36
N GLN A 494 -30.34 42.35 -43.84
CA GLN A 494 -30.06 43.78 -43.98
C GLN A 494 -29.88 44.16 -45.45
N ALA A 495 -29.11 43.40 -46.22
CA ALA A 495 -28.92 43.66 -47.65
C ALA A 495 -30.22 43.58 -48.46
N VAL A 496 -31.14 42.66 -48.11
CA VAL A 496 -32.48 42.58 -48.74
C VAL A 496 -33.38 43.73 -48.29
N THR A 497 -33.29 44.14 -47.03
CA THR A 497 -34.03 45.29 -46.48
C THR A 497 -33.60 46.60 -47.14
N ASP A 498 -32.30 46.82 -47.29
CA ASP A 498 -31.76 48.00 -47.98
C ASP A 498 -32.25 48.04 -49.45
N ARG A 499 -32.29 46.89 -50.13
CA ARG A 499 -32.85 46.78 -51.49
C ARG A 499 -34.36 47.06 -51.55
N LEU A 500 -35.12 46.67 -50.53
CA LEU A 500 -36.56 46.97 -50.41
C LEU A 500 -36.80 48.48 -50.29
N ASP A 501 -35.97 49.16 -49.50
CA ASP A 501 -36.06 50.62 -49.32
C ASP A 501 -35.67 51.38 -50.60
N GLU A 502 -34.69 50.90 -51.36
CA GLU A 502 -34.27 51.50 -52.64
C GLU A 502 -35.24 51.22 -53.81
N GLN A 503 -35.91 50.06 -53.83
CA GLN A 503 -36.75 49.59 -54.96
C GLN A 503 -38.25 49.65 -54.67
N GLY A 504 -38.66 50.40 -53.65
CA GLY A 504 -40.05 50.63 -53.28
C GLY A 504 -40.91 51.11 -54.46
N VAL A 505 -42.16 50.63 -54.56
CA VAL A 505 -43.10 51.13 -55.58
C VAL A 505 -43.41 52.60 -55.30
N SER A 506 -42.87 53.52 -56.11
CA SER A 506 -43.09 54.96 -55.97
C SER A 506 -44.57 55.32 -56.09
N ALA A 507 -44.96 56.46 -55.50
CA ALA A 507 -46.34 56.97 -55.62
C ALA A 507 -46.76 57.16 -57.09
N GLU A 508 -45.80 57.48 -57.97
CA GLU A 508 -46.02 57.66 -59.41
C GLU A 508 -46.28 56.33 -60.12
N MET A 509 -45.59 55.24 -59.76
CA MET A 509 -45.83 53.91 -60.33
C MET A 509 -47.19 53.32 -59.91
N LYS A 510 -47.65 53.61 -58.70
CA LYS A 510 -49.01 53.25 -58.25
C LYS A 510 -50.09 53.95 -59.08
N ASP A 511 -49.88 55.22 -59.42
CA ASP A 511 -50.79 56.00 -60.27
C ASP A 511 -50.80 55.50 -61.74
N VAL A 512 -49.64 55.07 -62.27
CA VAL A 512 -49.55 54.44 -63.60
C VAL A 512 -50.35 53.13 -63.66
N LEU A 513 -50.20 52.24 -62.67
CA LEU A 513 -50.94 50.98 -62.61
C LEU A 513 -52.46 51.20 -62.52
N ALA A 514 -52.91 52.24 -61.79
CA ALA A 514 -54.33 52.58 -61.66
C ALA A 514 -54.96 53.14 -62.95
N LYS A 515 -54.15 53.71 -63.87
CA LYS A 515 -54.61 54.31 -65.13
C LYS A 515 -54.79 53.30 -66.27
N ALA A 516 -54.21 52.10 -66.19
CA ALA A 516 -54.27 51.11 -67.26
C ALA A 516 -55.71 50.72 -67.71
N PRO A 517 -56.69 50.55 -66.81
CA PRO A 517 -58.08 50.27 -67.19
C PRO A 517 -58.73 51.42 -67.99
N LEU A 518 -58.32 52.67 -67.74
CA LEU A 518 -58.85 53.86 -68.43
C LEU A 518 -58.39 53.90 -69.89
N TYR A 519 -57.11 53.62 -70.14
CA TYR A 519 -56.55 53.55 -71.50
C TYR A 519 -57.17 52.40 -72.31
N SER A 520 -57.32 51.22 -71.70
CA SER A 520 -58.02 50.09 -72.33
C SER A 520 -59.46 50.45 -72.72
N ARG A 521 -60.23 51.05 -71.81
CA ARG A 521 -61.62 51.46 -72.04
C ARG A 521 -61.76 52.52 -73.14
N ALA A 522 -60.87 53.50 -73.18
CA ALA A 522 -60.88 54.56 -74.20
C ALA A 522 -60.57 54.00 -75.60
N LYS A 523 -59.64 53.04 -75.72
CA LYS A 523 -59.33 52.34 -76.97
C LYS A 523 -60.56 51.60 -77.51
N SER A 524 -61.22 50.80 -76.66
CA SER A 524 -62.44 50.07 -77.03
C SER A 524 -63.58 50.99 -77.47
N TRP A 525 -63.75 52.14 -76.80
CA TRP A 525 -64.80 53.11 -77.15
C TRP A 525 -64.59 53.75 -78.53
N LEU A 526 -63.35 54.13 -78.87
CA LEU A 526 -63.02 54.72 -80.18
C LEU A 526 -63.25 53.74 -81.35
N THR A 527 -62.98 52.45 -81.13
CA THR A 527 -63.24 51.39 -82.12
C THR A 527 -64.74 51.20 -82.35
N GLU A 528 -65.56 51.19 -81.30
CA GLU A 528 -67.02 51.06 -81.43
C GLU A 528 -67.67 52.31 -82.05
N LEU A 529 -67.15 53.51 -81.76
CA LEU A 529 -67.61 54.74 -82.37
C LEU A 529 -67.45 54.72 -83.90
N ASP A 530 -66.30 54.24 -84.39
CA ASP A 530 -66.00 54.13 -85.83
C ASP A 530 -66.99 53.18 -86.54
N ARG A 531 -67.21 52.00 -85.93
CA ARG A 531 -68.17 51.01 -86.41
C ARG A 531 -69.58 51.60 -86.56
N ARG A 532 -70.00 52.45 -85.62
CA ARG A 532 -71.31 53.10 -85.63
C ARG A 532 -71.42 54.22 -86.64
N ILE A 533 -70.39 55.03 -86.83
CA ILE A 533 -70.37 56.11 -87.84
C ILE A 533 -70.53 55.50 -89.23
N VAL A 534 -69.76 54.46 -89.56
CA VAL A 534 -69.84 53.77 -90.85
C VAL A 534 -71.24 53.19 -91.08
N ALA A 535 -71.77 52.44 -90.10
CA ALA A 535 -73.10 51.84 -90.21
C ALA A 535 -74.22 52.90 -90.40
N THR A 536 -74.11 54.04 -89.72
CA THR A 536 -75.11 55.12 -89.83
C THR A 536 -75.06 55.80 -91.19
N ARG A 537 -73.85 56.05 -91.74
CA ARG A 537 -73.70 56.59 -93.09
C ARG A 537 -74.34 55.67 -94.12
N THR A 538 -74.01 54.37 -94.09
CA THR A 538 -74.56 53.39 -95.03
C THR A 538 -76.08 53.35 -95.00
N ALA A 539 -76.70 53.38 -93.81
CA ALA A 539 -78.16 53.38 -93.68
C ALA A 539 -78.81 54.64 -94.28
N ILE A 540 -78.19 55.81 -94.14
CA ILE A 540 -78.70 57.06 -94.74
C ILE A 540 -78.56 57.05 -96.26
N GLU A 541 -77.45 56.51 -96.78
CA GLU A 541 -77.20 56.37 -98.22
C GLU A 541 -78.19 55.38 -98.86
N GLU A 542 -78.48 54.25 -98.21
CA GLU A 542 -79.50 53.28 -98.65
C GLU A 542 -80.90 53.91 -98.67
N LEU A 543 -81.28 54.64 -97.62
CA LEU A 543 -82.57 55.35 -97.55
C LEU A 543 -82.72 56.38 -98.67
N LYS A 544 -81.64 57.10 -98.98
CA LYS A 544 -81.59 58.05 -100.10
C LYS A 544 -81.78 57.35 -101.45
N ALA A 545 -81.15 56.19 -101.65
CA ALA A 545 -81.26 55.40 -102.88
C ALA A 545 -82.70 54.88 -103.09
N GLN A 546 -83.35 54.36 -102.05
CA GLN A 546 -84.74 53.89 -102.13
C GLN A 546 -85.71 55.00 -102.55
N LEU A 547 -85.52 56.21 -102.02
CA LEU A 547 -86.36 57.36 -102.35
C LEU A 547 -86.24 57.76 -103.83
N LEU A 548 -85.03 57.68 -104.40
CA LEU A 548 -84.76 57.95 -105.81
C LEU A 548 -85.35 56.89 -106.75
N GLU A 549 -85.44 55.63 -106.34
CA GLU A 549 -86.07 54.57 -107.16
C GLU A 549 -87.59 54.79 -107.34
N THR A 550 -88.29 55.28 -106.31
CA THR A 550 -89.74 55.62 -106.37
C THR A 550 -90.08 56.60 -107.49
N LYS A 551 -89.12 57.45 -107.89
CA LYS A 551 -89.25 58.43 -108.97
C LYS A 551 -89.44 57.78 -110.35
N THR A 552 -88.85 56.61 -110.58
CA THR A 552 -88.72 56.00 -111.91
C THR A 552 -90.00 55.28 -112.36
N ASP A 553 -90.69 54.60 -111.45
CA ASP A 553 -91.83 53.74 -111.79
C ASP A 553 -93.14 54.51 -112.07
N MET A 554 -93.37 55.65 -111.40
CA MET A 554 -94.61 56.41 -111.60
C MET A 554 -94.62 57.26 -112.88
N SER A 555 -93.45 57.60 -113.44
CA SER A 555 -93.34 58.47 -114.62
C SER A 555 -93.86 57.84 -115.93
N LYS A 556 -94.09 56.52 -115.96
CA LYS A 556 -94.50 55.81 -117.19
C LYS A 556 -96.02 55.60 -117.34
N ALA A 557 -96.82 55.79 -116.28
CA ALA A 557 -98.26 55.50 -116.31
C ALA A 557 -99.17 56.74 -116.36
N GLY A 558 -98.66 57.93 -116.05
CA GLY A 558 -99.50 59.13 -115.82
C GLY A 558 -99.57 60.15 -116.97
N ALA A 559 -98.92 59.93 -118.11
CA ALA A 559 -98.76 60.96 -119.15
C ALA A 559 -100.06 61.39 -119.86
N GLU A 560 -101.19 60.71 -119.61
CA GLU A 560 -102.48 61.01 -120.24
C GLU A 560 -103.53 61.59 -119.27
N PHE A 561 -103.24 61.73 -117.97
CA PHE A 561 -104.20 62.17 -116.94
C PHE A 561 -103.65 63.33 -116.09
N GLU A 562 -104.40 64.42 -115.98
CA GLU A 562 -103.98 65.68 -115.37
C GLU A 562 -103.72 65.53 -113.85
N GLU A 563 -104.54 64.74 -113.16
CA GLU A 563 -104.43 64.48 -111.72
C GLU A 563 -103.12 63.74 -111.36
N MET A 564 -102.63 62.91 -112.28
CA MET A 564 -101.38 62.15 -112.07
C MET A 564 -100.14 63.01 -112.30
N ALA A 565 -100.22 64.04 -113.15
CA ALA A 565 -99.15 65.01 -113.35
C ALA A 565 -98.97 65.93 -112.14
N GLU A 566 -100.07 66.34 -111.48
CA GLU A 566 -100.01 67.08 -110.21
C GLU A 566 -99.36 66.24 -109.11
N MET A 567 -99.77 64.97 -108.95
CA MET A 567 -99.20 64.06 -107.95
C MET A 567 -97.72 63.77 -108.23
N ALA A 568 -97.32 63.56 -109.49
CA ALA A 568 -95.92 63.37 -109.86
C ALA A 568 -95.07 64.59 -109.51
N THR A 569 -95.57 65.80 -109.73
CA THR A 569 -94.88 67.05 -109.38
C THR A 569 -94.73 67.20 -107.86
N ALA A 570 -95.78 66.87 -107.09
CA ALA A 570 -95.74 66.90 -105.63
C ALA A 570 -94.76 65.85 -105.05
N VAL A 571 -94.70 64.66 -105.64
CA VAL A 571 -93.74 63.61 -105.27
C VAL A 571 -92.30 64.04 -105.59
N ASP A 572 -92.05 64.66 -106.74
CA ASP A 572 -90.71 65.14 -107.12
C ASP A 572 -90.23 66.26 -106.19
N GLN A 573 -91.09 67.22 -105.87
CA GLN A 573 -90.76 68.30 -104.93
C GLN A 573 -90.48 67.76 -103.52
N THR A 574 -91.29 66.81 -103.04
CA THR A 574 -91.12 66.19 -101.72
C THR A 574 -89.85 65.34 -101.66
N SER A 575 -89.58 64.54 -102.69
CA SER A 575 -88.40 63.68 -102.77
C SER A 575 -87.10 64.50 -102.84
N ALA A 576 -87.10 65.61 -103.60
CA ALA A 576 -85.97 66.53 -103.65
C ALA A 576 -85.71 67.22 -102.30
N ALA A 577 -86.78 67.61 -101.59
CA ALA A 577 -86.66 68.19 -100.25
C ALA A 577 -86.09 67.20 -99.22
N ILE A 578 -86.54 65.94 -99.23
CA ILE A 578 -86.03 64.88 -98.34
C ILE A 578 -84.57 64.53 -98.68
N ALA A 579 -84.23 64.38 -99.96
CA ALA A 579 -82.85 64.10 -100.38
C ALA A 579 -81.86 65.18 -99.93
N GLY A 580 -82.25 66.47 -100.00
CA GLY A 580 -81.45 67.58 -99.50
C GLY A 580 -81.22 67.52 -97.98
N GLN A 581 -82.21 67.07 -97.20
CA GLN A 581 -82.05 66.87 -95.75
C GLN A 581 -81.14 65.67 -95.42
N LEU A 582 -81.21 64.59 -96.20
CA LEU A 582 -80.32 63.43 -96.04
C LEU A 582 -78.86 63.76 -96.40
N ASP A 583 -78.64 64.57 -97.44
CA ASP A 583 -77.29 65.07 -97.78
C ASP A 583 -76.69 65.95 -96.69
N ALA A 584 -77.52 66.81 -96.08
CA ALA A 584 -77.10 67.58 -94.91
C ALA A 584 -76.73 66.67 -93.72
N ALA A 585 -77.47 65.58 -93.50
CA ALA A 585 -77.16 64.60 -92.44
C ALA A 585 -75.84 63.84 -92.69
N ILE A 586 -75.56 63.43 -93.94
CA ILE A 586 -74.28 62.79 -94.32
C ILE A 586 -73.11 63.77 -94.11
N ALA A 587 -73.27 65.04 -94.47
CA ALA A 587 -72.25 66.06 -94.27
C ALA A 587 -71.93 66.27 -92.77
N VAL A 588 -72.96 66.27 -91.90
CA VAL A 588 -72.77 66.36 -90.44
C VAL A 588 -72.05 65.11 -89.89
N LEU A 589 -72.37 63.92 -90.37
CA LEU A 589 -71.63 62.68 -90.03
C LEU A 589 -70.15 62.73 -90.47
N GLY A 590 -69.86 63.33 -91.63
CA GLY A 590 -68.48 63.54 -92.11
C GLY A 590 -67.63 64.43 -91.20
N ASN A 591 -68.24 65.39 -90.51
CA ASN A 591 -67.56 66.20 -89.49
C ASN A 591 -67.13 65.35 -88.28
N LEU A 592 -67.99 64.42 -87.85
CA LEU A 592 -67.70 63.51 -86.73
C LEU A 592 -66.61 62.49 -87.09
N GLU A 593 -66.63 61.97 -88.32
CA GLU A 593 -65.58 61.07 -88.84
C GLU A 593 -64.21 61.77 -88.88
N SER A 594 -64.16 63.01 -89.38
CA SER A 594 -62.95 63.83 -89.42
C SER A 594 -62.41 64.12 -88.00
N LEU A 595 -63.30 64.39 -87.04
CA LEU A 595 -62.91 64.58 -85.64
C LEU A 595 -62.34 63.28 -85.04
N ARG A 596 -63.00 62.13 -85.27
CA ARG A 596 -62.53 60.82 -84.81
C ARG A 596 -61.14 60.48 -85.35
N GLN A 597 -60.88 60.74 -86.64
CA GLN A 597 -59.59 60.44 -87.26
C GLN A 597 -58.45 61.23 -86.62
N ASN A 598 -58.71 62.47 -86.21
CA ASN A 598 -57.75 63.28 -85.47
C ASN A 598 -57.56 62.80 -84.01
N VAL A 599 -58.62 62.34 -83.35
CA VAL A 599 -58.57 61.86 -81.95
C VAL A 599 -57.83 60.53 -81.84
N ILE A 600 -58.06 59.58 -82.76
CA ILE A 600 -57.44 58.24 -82.68
C ILE A 600 -55.91 58.30 -82.82
N VAL A 601 -55.40 59.09 -83.77
CA VAL A 601 -53.95 59.28 -83.96
C VAL A 601 -53.28 59.84 -82.71
N ARG A 602 -53.91 60.85 -82.08
CA ARG A 602 -53.39 61.45 -80.83
C ARG A 602 -53.47 60.49 -79.65
N PHE A 603 -54.54 59.69 -79.57
CA PHE A 603 -54.74 58.73 -78.49
C PHE A 603 -53.77 57.54 -78.59
N GLU A 604 -53.54 57.01 -79.80
CA GLU A 604 -52.60 55.90 -80.02
C GLU A 604 -51.16 56.28 -79.65
N ALA A 605 -50.71 57.47 -80.03
CA ALA A 605 -49.41 57.99 -79.61
C ALA A 605 -49.28 58.09 -78.08
N ARG A 606 -50.35 58.53 -77.41
CA ARG A 606 -50.40 58.63 -75.94
C ARG A 606 -50.49 57.26 -75.27
N SER A 607 -51.16 56.28 -75.87
CA SER A 607 -51.27 54.90 -75.36
C SER A 607 -49.95 54.16 -75.47
N ALA A 608 -49.24 54.27 -76.59
CA ALA A 608 -47.94 53.64 -76.76
C ALA A 608 -46.90 54.16 -75.75
N ALA A 609 -46.91 55.47 -75.47
CA ALA A 609 -46.06 56.05 -74.43
C ALA A 609 -46.42 55.54 -73.03
N PHE A 610 -47.71 55.30 -72.75
CA PHE A 610 -48.17 54.75 -71.47
C PHE A 610 -47.80 53.27 -71.30
N ASP A 611 -47.88 52.46 -72.37
CA ASP A 611 -47.58 51.02 -72.32
C ASP A 611 -46.13 50.72 -71.88
N VAL A 612 -45.16 51.54 -72.31
CA VAL A 612 -43.75 51.42 -71.90
C VAL A 612 -43.60 51.62 -70.39
N VAL A 613 -44.25 52.66 -69.84
CA VAL A 613 -44.17 52.98 -68.41
C VAL A 613 -44.97 51.97 -67.57
N HIS A 614 -46.09 51.47 -68.08
CA HIS A 614 -46.89 50.43 -67.44
C HIS A 614 -46.15 49.09 -67.34
N GLN A 615 -45.47 48.65 -68.42
CA GLN A 615 -44.65 47.42 -68.38
C GLN A 615 -43.51 47.53 -67.36
N ALA A 616 -42.86 48.70 -67.29
CA ALA A 616 -41.83 48.96 -66.28
C ALA A 616 -42.41 48.91 -64.85
N ALA A 617 -43.61 49.46 -64.62
CA ALA A 617 -44.28 49.43 -63.33
C ALA A 617 -44.71 48.01 -62.90
N VAL A 618 -45.19 47.17 -63.83
CA VAL A 618 -45.54 45.76 -63.57
C VAL A 618 -44.31 44.94 -63.22
N ALA A 619 -43.21 45.11 -63.96
CA ALA A 619 -41.94 44.44 -63.65
C ALA A 619 -41.42 44.83 -62.26
N ALA A 620 -41.44 46.11 -61.91
CA ALA A 620 -41.05 46.59 -60.58
C ALA A 620 -41.95 46.06 -59.44
N GLN A 621 -43.27 45.96 -59.65
CA GLN A 621 -44.19 45.37 -58.65
C GLN A 621 -43.90 43.89 -58.40
N SER A 622 -43.58 43.12 -59.44
CA SER A 622 -43.20 41.71 -59.30
C SER A 622 -41.87 41.53 -58.55
N ALA A 623 -40.85 42.35 -58.88
CA ALA A 623 -39.57 42.35 -58.18
C ALA A 623 -39.71 42.72 -56.69
N HIS A 624 -40.53 43.72 -56.38
CA HIS A 624 -40.84 44.12 -55.01
C HIS A 624 -41.54 43.02 -54.21
N THR A 625 -42.45 42.27 -54.84
CA THR A 625 -43.15 41.15 -54.19
C THR A 625 -42.18 40.01 -53.86
N ALA A 626 -41.28 39.68 -54.79
CA ALA A 626 -40.25 38.66 -54.57
C ALA A 626 -39.28 39.02 -53.43
N LEU A 627 -38.88 40.30 -53.31
CA LEU A 627 -38.04 40.78 -52.22
C LEU A 627 -38.75 40.72 -50.85
N ILE A 628 -40.07 40.93 -50.79
CA ILE A 628 -40.86 40.77 -49.56
C ILE A 628 -40.87 39.30 -49.12
N GLU A 629 -41.08 38.37 -50.04
CA GLU A 629 -41.07 36.93 -49.75
C GLU A 629 -39.69 36.48 -49.24
N GLU A 630 -38.61 36.92 -49.90
CA GLU A 630 -37.22 36.66 -49.49
C GLU A 630 -36.92 37.25 -48.09
N SER A 631 -37.36 38.49 -47.83
CA SER A 631 -37.22 39.13 -46.51
C SER A 631 -37.98 38.38 -45.41
N THR A 632 -39.19 37.91 -45.70
CA THR A 632 -40.01 37.13 -44.76
C THR A 632 -39.34 35.79 -44.43
N GLN A 633 -38.80 35.11 -45.44
CA GLN A 633 -38.06 33.86 -45.24
C GLN A 633 -36.79 34.09 -44.41
N LEU A 634 -35.96 35.07 -44.77
CA LEU A 634 -34.73 35.39 -44.03
C LEU A 634 -35.02 35.84 -42.59
N THR A 635 -36.16 36.48 -42.34
CA THR A 635 -36.61 36.83 -40.98
C THR A 635 -36.89 35.58 -40.15
N GLN A 636 -37.61 34.59 -40.69
CA GLN A 636 -37.85 33.31 -40.01
C GLN A 636 -36.55 32.53 -39.77
N GLU A 637 -35.64 32.52 -40.76
CA GLU A 637 -34.32 31.90 -40.62
C GLU A 637 -33.48 32.59 -39.54
N HIS A 638 -33.54 33.92 -39.45
CA HIS A 638 -32.85 34.69 -38.41
C HIS A 638 -33.42 34.40 -37.02
N GLU A 639 -34.75 34.37 -36.85
CA GLU A 639 -35.40 33.99 -35.58
C GLU A 639 -34.98 32.58 -35.13
N ALA A 640 -34.96 31.61 -36.05
CA ALA A 640 -34.49 30.26 -35.78
C ALA A 640 -32.99 30.22 -35.40
N ALA A 641 -32.15 31.01 -36.06
CA ALA A 641 -30.73 31.14 -35.73
C ALA A 641 -30.51 31.77 -34.34
N VAL A 642 -31.29 32.79 -33.97
CA VAL A 642 -31.27 33.42 -32.64
C VAL A 642 -31.72 32.43 -31.55
N ALA A 643 -32.74 31.61 -31.81
CA ALA A 643 -33.15 30.55 -30.88
C ALA A 643 -32.03 29.52 -30.63
N LYS A 644 -31.25 29.17 -31.66
CA LYS A 644 -30.06 28.31 -31.52
C LYS A 644 -28.97 28.93 -30.66
N ILE A 645 -28.77 30.26 -30.72
CA ILE A 645 -27.84 30.98 -29.82
C ILE A 645 -28.28 30.80 -28.37
N ALA A 646 -29.56 31.05 -28.06
CA ALA A 646 -30.08 30.93 -26.70
C ALA A 646 -29.92 29.51 -26.13
N ALA A 647 -30.21 28.48 -26.94
CA ALA A 647 -30.04 27.09 -26.55
C ALA A 647 -28.55 26.73 -26.30
N ALA A 648 -27.63 27.20 -27.15
CA ALA A 648 -26.20 26.97 -26.99
C ALA A 648 -25.61 27.72 -25.78
N ALA A 649 -26.04 28.97 -25.53
CA ALA A 649 -25.64 29.76 -24.36
C ALA A 649 -26.06 29.09 -23.04
N ALA A 650 -27.26 28.51 -22.99
CA ALA A 650 -27.71 27.75 -21.81
C ALA A 650 -26.89 26.47 -21.56
N GLY A 651 -26.36 25.84 -22.61
CA GLY A 651 -25.41 24.72 -22.50
C GLY A 651 -24.06 25.15 -21.95
N GLU A 652 -23.51 26.27 -22.45
CA GLU A 652 -22.25 26.86 -21.99
C GLU A 652 -22.34 27.28 -20.51
N GLU A 653 -23.45 27.89 -20.08
CA GLU A 653 -23.66 28.33 -18.70
C GLU A 653 -23.74 27.15 -17.72
N LYS A 654 -24.44 26.06 -18.08
CA LYS A 654 -24.52 24.83 -17.26
C LYS A 654 -23.15 24.18 -17.04
N SER A 655 -22.26 24.31 -18.01
CA SER A 655 -20.93 23.70 -18.01
C SER A 655 -19.82 24.65 -17.55
N ALA A 656 -20.14 25.89 -17.18
CA ALA A 656 -19.15 26.91 -16.81
C ALA A 656 -18.28 26.53 -15.59
N SER A 657 -18.80 25.73 -14.66
CA SER A 657 -18.05 25.27 -13.48
C SER A 657 -17.10 24.08 -13.75
N SER A 658 -17.11 23.50 -14.96
CA SER A 658 -16.30 22.32 -15.30
C SER A 658 -14.80 22.57 -15.13
N LEU A 659 -14.32 23.77 -15.50
CA LEU A 659 -12.90 24.11 -15.38
C LEU A 659 -12.45 24.17 -13.91
N THR A 660 -13.28 24.73 -13.04
CA THR A 660 -13.05 24.75 -11.59
C THR A 660 -13.04 23.34 -11.01
N ARG A 661 -13.92 22.43 -11.47
CA ARG A 661 -13.91 21.03 -11.05
C ARG A 661 -12.62 20.31 -11.45
N LEU A 662 -12.12 20.53 -12.67
CA LEU A 662 -10.84 19.95 -13.10
C LEU A 662 -9.68 20.49 -12.25
N GLN A 663 -9.65 21.79 -11.97
CA GLN A 663 -8.65 22.39 -11.08
C GLN A 663 -8.71 21.79 -9.66
N GLN A 664 -9.91 21.62 -9.11
CA GLN A 664 -10.09 20.99 -7.79
C GLN A 664 -9.62 19.52 -7.78
N ALA A 665 -9.99 18.73 -8.80
CA ALA A 665 -9.57 17.33 -8.91
C ALA A 665 -8.04 17.20 -9.03
N ARG A 666 -7.39 18.07 -9.84
CA ARG A 666 -5.92 18.12 -9.94
C ARG A 666 -5.26 18.54 -8.62
N GLN A 667 -5.80 19.55 -7.94
CA GLN A 667 -5.28 20.00 -6.63
C GLN A 667 -5.41 18.90 -5.57
N GLN A 668 -6.50 18.14 -5.57
CA GLN A 668 -6.68 16.99 -4.68
C GLN A 668 -5.66 15.89 -4.97
N LEU A 669 -5.44 15.56 -6.25
CA LEU A 669 -4.41 14.60 -6.65
C LEU A 669 -3.01 15.03 -6.20
N GLU A 670 -2.64 16.31 -6.40
CA GLU A 670 -1.37 16.87 -5.93
C GLU A 670 -1.22 16.80 -4.40
N THR A 671 -2.30 17.06 -3.67
CA THR A 671 -2.33 16.97 -2.20
C THR A 671 -2.07 15.53 -1.73
N LEU A 672 -2.70 14.54 -2.38
CA LEU A 672 -2.50 13.12 -2.06
C LEU A 672 -1.08 12.65 -2.41
N VAL A 673 -0.53 13.08 -3.55
CA VAL A 673 0.87 12.78 -3.92
C VAL A 673 1.85 13.37 -2.90
N ALA A 674 1.62 14.61 -2.44
CA ALA A 674 2.41 15.24 -1.39
C ALA A 674 2.27 14.49 -0.05
N GLY A 675 1.06 14.03 0.29
CA GLY A 675 0.82 13.19 1.46
C GLY A 675 1.57 11.86 1.40
N ARG A 676 1.63 11.20 0.24
CA ARG A 676 2.41 9.96 0.05
C ARG A 676 3.90 10.24 0.26
N ARG A 677 4.41 11.35 -0.27
CA ARG A 677 5.81 11.77 -0.05
C ARG A 677 6.10 12.04 1.44
N ALA A 678 5.16 12.66 2.17
CA ALA A 678 5.29 12.89 3.61
C ALA A 678 5.35 11.57 4.40
N LEU A 679 4.54 10.56 4.02
CA LEU A 679 4.60 9.23 4.63
C LEU A 679 5.96 8.54 4.36
N LEU A 680 6.51 8.68 3.16
CA LEU A 680 7.87 8.20 2.86
C LEU A 680 8.94 8.93 3.68
N GLN A 681 8.74 10.22 3.97
CA GLN A 681 9.65 11.00 4.79
C GLN A 681 9.59 10.55 6.25
N GLU A 682 8.40 10.35 6.80
CA GLU A 682 8.20 9.77 8.13
C GLU A 682 8.88 8.39 8.24
N ALA A 683 8.73 7.53 7.22
CA ALA A 683 9.41 6.23 7.18
C ALA A 683 10.94 6.36 7.12
N ALA A 684 11.47 7.31 6.34
CA ALA A 684 12.90 7.57 6.26
C ALA A 684 13.47 8.09 7.59
N ASP A 685 12.77 9.01 8.25
CA ASP A 685 13.17 9.57 9.55
C ASP A 685 13.21 8.48 10.62
N HIS A 686 12.26 7.53 10.58
CA HIS A 686 12.21 6.40 11.51
C HIS A 686 13.41 5.45 11.35
N VAL A 687 13.90 5.22 10.13
CA VAL A 687 15.14 4.48 9.89
C VAL A 687 16.33 5.21 10.48
N GLY A 688 16.41 6.53 10.28
CA GLY A 688 17.49 7.36 10.82
C GLY A 688 17.55 7.36 12.35
N GLY A 689 16.40 7.33 13.02
CA GLY A 689 16.31 7.29 14.48
C GLY A 689 16.61 5.94 15.13
N ARG A 690 16.47 4.83 14.38
CA ARG A 690 16.71 3.47 14.90
C ARG A 690 18.03 2.87 14.47
N SER A 691 18.55 3.23 13.29
CA SER A 691 19.85 2.74 12.82
C SER A 691 20.97 3.14 13.78
N SER A 692 21.98 2.28 13.90
CA SER A 692 23.24 2.46 14.65
C SER A 692 24.14 3.59 14.12
N GLN A 693 23.55 4.63 13.50
CA GLN A 693 24.22 5.67 12.70
C GLN A 693 24.92 5.15 11.45
N ARG A 694 24.63 3.90 11.04
CA ARG A 694 25.20 3.27 9.83
C ARG A 694 24.34 3.43 8.58
N LEU A 695 23.06 3.75 8.75
CA LEU A 695 22.14 4.00 7.64
C LEU A 695 21.52 5.38 7.75
N GLU A 696 21.49 6.05 6.61
CA GLU A 696 20.77 7.29 6.39
C GLU A 696 19.72 7.04 5.31
N ALA A 697 18.45 7.24 5.62
CA ALA A 697 17.37 7.13 4.65
C ALA A 697 16.92 8.51 4.21
N HIS A 698 16.71 8.69 2.90
CA HIS A 698 16.24 9.96 2.33
C HIS A 698 15.20 9.70 1.26
N VAL A 699 14.15 10.51 1.22
CA VAL A 699 13.19 10.47 0.12
C VAL A 699 13.78 11.17 -1.10
N LYS A 700 13.95 10.43 -2.18
CA LYS A 700 14.36 10.99 -3.47
C LYS A 700 13.17 11.15 -4.40
N PRO A 701 13.13 12.24 -5.19
CA PRO A 701 12.17 12.35 -6.26
C PRO A 701 12.42 11.25 -7.30
N ASP A 702 11.35 10.73 -7.87
CA ASP A 702 11.41 9.81 -9.00
C ASP A 702 12.09 10.47 -10.21
N PRO A 703 13.28 10.01 -10.65
CA PRO A 703 13.99 10.62 -11.76
C PRO A 703 13.34 10.35 -13.11
N ALA A 704 12.58 9.26 -13.24
CA ALA A 704 11.98 8.82 -14.49
C ALA A 704 10.58 8.19 -14.24
N PRO A 705 9.56 9.01 -13.92
CA PRO A 705 8.24 8.51 -13.62
C PRO A 705 7.61 7.67 -14.74
N ALA A 706 7.37 6.40 -14.43
CA ALA A 706 6.79 5.45 -15.39
C ALA A 706 5.44 5.92 -15.94
N GLU A 707 4.58 6.51 -15.09
CA GLU A 707 3.28 7.03 -15.52
C GLU A 707 3.41 8.22 -16.48
N TYR A 708 4.39 9.10 -16.27
CA TYR A 708 4.67 10.23 -17.17
C TYR A 708 5.13 9.72 -18.53
N ILE A 709 6.10 8.79 -18.52
CA ILE A 709 6.67 8.20 -19.74
C ILE A 709 5.58 7.45 -20.52
N ALA A 710 4.76 6.63 -19.83
CA ALA A 710 3.68 5.87 -20.45
C ALA A 710 2.59 6.77 -21.05
N ALA A 711 2.20 7.85 -20.36
CA ALA A 711 1.23 8.81 -20.88
C ALA A 711 1.74 9.50 -22.16
N LEU A 712 3.01 9.91 -22.18
CA LEU A 712 3.62 10.52 -23.36
C LEU A 712 3.79 9.54 -24.51
N CYS A 713 4.25 8.32 -24.25
CA CYS A 713 4.39 7.28 -25.27
C CYS A 713 3.06 6.99 -25.95
N ARG A 714 1.94 7.03 -25.21
CA ARG A 714 0.59 6.88 -25.77
C ARG A 714 0.23 8.00 -26.74
N THR A 715 0.64 9.24 -26.48
CA THR A 715 0.46 10.33 -27.47
C THR A 715 1.28 10.12 -28.75
N LEU A 716 2.40 9.41 -28.67
CA LEU A 716 3.29 9.09 -29.79
C LEU A 716 2.96 7.74 -30.47
N GLN A 717 1.97 7.01 -30.00
CA GLN A 717 1.66 5.67 -30.51
C GLN A 717 1.33 5.72 -32.02
N SER A 718 1.92 4.81 -32.80
CA SER A 718 1.73 4.78 -34.27
C SER A 718 2.10 6.08 -35.01
N SER A 719 2.93 6.94 -34.41
CA SER A 719 3.43 8.18 -35.05
C SER A 719 4.66 7.96 -35.92
N TYR A 720 5.27 6.78 -35.91
CA TYR A 720 6.56 6.48 -36.57
C TYR A 720 7.74 7.30 -36.02
N VAL A 721 7.64 7.80 -34.78
CA VAL A 721 8.80 8.29 -34.03
C VAL A 721 9.66 7.07 -33.67
N SER A 722 10.94 7.09 -34.04
CA SER A 722 11.88 6.04 -33.65
C SER A 722 12.12 6.06 -32.15
N ASP A 723 12.08 4.88 -31.54
CA ASP A 723 12.36 4.65 -30.12
C ASP A 723 11.66 5.66 -29.17
N PRO A 724 10.31 5.68 -29.17
CA PRO A 724 9.54 6.68 -28.43
C PRO A 724 9.75 6.57 -26.92
N GLU A 725 10.00 5.37 -26.40
CA GLU A 725 10.23 5.12 -24.97
C GLU A 725 11.51 5.81 -24.50
N THR A 726 12.66 5.53 -25.12
CA THR A 726 13.93 6.18 -24.78
C THR A 726 13.84 7.70 -24.90
N LYS A 727 13.21 8.22 -25.96
CA LYS A 727 13.09 9.67 -26.14
C LYS A 727 12.17 10.33 -25.11
N CYS A 728 11.08 9.68 -24.72
CA CYS A 728 10.21 10.17 -23.65
C CYS A 728 10.95 10.14 -22.31
N THR A 729 11.66 9.05 -22.00
CA THR A 729 12.50 8.93 -20.80
C THR A 729 13.54 10.04 -20.72
N ASP A 730 14.36 10.22 -21.76
CA ASP A 730 15.38 11.27 -21.81
C ASP A 730 14.79 12.67 -21.63
N TRP A 731 13.61 12.91 -22.20
CA TRP A 731 12.94 14.20 -22.10
C TRP A 731 12.37 14.45 -20.71
N VAL A 732 11.68 13.46 -20.12
CA VAL A 732 11.15 13.52 -18.77
C VAL A 732 12.27 13.70 -17.75
N GLU A 733 13.35 12.94 -17.86
CA GLU A 733 14.53 13.08 -16.99
C GLU A 733 15.12 14.49 -17.04
N LYS A 734 15.28 15.07 -18.25
CA LYS A 734 15.79 16.44 -18.42
C LYS A 734 14.84 17.46 -17.83
N ALA A 735 13.53 17.30 -18.04
CA ALA A 735 12.52 18.20 -17.51
C ALA A 735 12.50 18.19 -15.97
N ILE A 736 12.56 17.00 -15.36
CA ILE A 736 12.60 16.83 -13.90
C ILE A 736 13.91 17.37 -13.31
N LYS A 737 15.06 17.15 -13.96
CA LYS A 737 16.36 17.71 -13.54
C LYS A 737 16.39 19.23 -13.53
N ALA A 738 15.66 19.89 -14.45
CA ALA A 738 15.60 21.35 -14.54
C ALA A 738 14.71 22.01 -13.47
N GLY A 739 13.76 21.26 -12.89
CA GLY A 739 12.83 21.77 -11.87
C GLY A 739 11.68 20.78 -11.58
N PRO A 740 11.81 19.89 -10.58
CA PRO A 740 10.90 18.75 -10.42
C PRO A 740 9.46 19.15 -10.07
N THR A 741 9.25 20.29 -9.42
CA THR A 741 7.93 20.73 -8.95
C THR A 741 7.12 21.52 -9.99
N THR A 742 7.77 22.09 -11.01
CA THR A 742 7.09 22.94 -12.02
C THR A 742 7.04 22.31 -13.40
N ALA A 743 7.99 21.43 -13.73
CA ALA A 743 8.14 20.93 -15.09
C ALA A 743 6.93 20.12 -15.61
N TRP A 744 6.37 19.20 -14.81
CA TRP A 744 5.22 18.38 -15.24
C TRP A 744 3.89 19.15 -15.26
N PRO A 745 3.55 19.99 -14.26
CA PRO A 745 2.42 20.90 -14.35
C PRO A 745 2.45 21.77 -15.61
N ASP A 746 3.62 22.30 -15.99
CA ASP A 746 3.80 23.11 -17.20
C ASP A 746 3.59 22.30 -18.50
N ILE A 747 4.04 21.04 -18.54
CA ILE A 747 3.77 20.14 -19.68
C ILE A 747 2.26 19.87 -19.78
N SER A 748 1.65 19.50 -18.67
CA SER A 748 0.22 19.20 -18.57
C SER A 748 -0.65 20.37 -19.04
N GLU A 749 -0.31 21.59 -18.61
CA GLU A 749 -1.03 22.81 -18.99
C GLU A 749 -0.88 23.15 -20.48
N ARG A 750 0.30 22.94 -21.05
CA ARG A 750 0.52 23.15 -22.50
C ARG A 750 -0.25 22.12 -23.34
N VAL A 751 -0.29 20.86 -22.92
CA VAL A 751 -1.09 19.81 -23.60
C VAL A 751 -2.57 20.17 -23.53
N LEU A 752 -3.05 20.61 -22.36
CA LEU A 752 -4.44 21.03 -22.18
C LEU A 752 -4.82 22.20 -23.10
N LYS A 753 -3.95 23.21 -23.25
CA LYS A 753 -4.16 24.34 -24.17
C LYS A 753 -4.21 23.92 -25.65
N VAL A 754 -3.32 23.02 -26.06
CA VAL A 754 -3.35 22.47 -27.44
C VAL A 754 -4.62 21.67 -27.68
N TYR A 755 -5.07 20.91 -26.67
CA TYR A 755 -6.30 20.13 -26.75
C TYR A 755 -7.57 20.98 -26.74
N GLU A 756 -7.58 22.08 -25.96
CA GLU A 756 -8.62 23.11 -26.01
C GLU A 756 -8.73 23.69 -27.41
N ALA A 757 -7.60 24.13 -28.00
CA ALA A 757 -7.57 24.69 -29.34
C ALA A 757 -8.07 23.69 -30.40
N LYS A 758 -7.69 22.41 -30.29
CA LYS A 758 -8.20 21.32 -31.14
C LYS A 758 -9.72 21.18 -31.04
N THR A 759 -10.24 21.14 -29.83
CA THR A 759 -11.68 20.96 -29.56
C THR A 759 -12.49 22.16 -30.04
N MET A 760 -12.01 23.38 -29.76
CA MET A 760 -12.64 24.63 -30.17
C MET A 760 -12.61 24.85 -31.69
N ALA A 761 -11.71 24.18 -32.42
CA ALA A 761 -11.69 24.14 -33.88
C ALA A 761 -12.64 23.10 -34.50
N GLY A 762 -13.35 22.31 -33.68
CA GLY A 762 -14.24 21.23 -34.13
C GLY A 762 -13.51 19.93 -34.46
N SER A 763 -12.29 19.72 -33.93
CA SER A 763 -11.47 18.53 -34.15
C SER A 763 -11.28 18.19 -35.65
N PRO A 764 -10.75 19.11 -36.47
CA PRO A 764 -10.47 18.86 -37.88
C PRO A 764 -9.51 17.66 -38.06
N ALA A 765 -9.46 17.07 -39.26
CA ALA A 765 -8.56 15.93 -39.53
C ALA A 765 -7.06 16.33 -39.56
N ASP A 766 -6.78 17.60 -39.79
CA ASP A 766 -5.44 18.18 -39.91
C ASP A 766 -5.28 19.37 -38.96
N PRO A 767 -4.13 19.51 -38.27
CA PRO A 767 -3.88 20.62 -37.36
C PRO A 767 -3.68 21.94 -38.11
N SER A 768 -4.14 23.05 -37.53
CA SER A 768 -3.78 24.39 -37.99
C SER A 768 -2.29 24.69 -37.74
N THR A 769 -1.77 25.77 -38.33
CA THR A 769 -0.39 26.24 -38.08
C THR A 769 -0.13 26.49 -36.59
N ASP A 770 -1.08 27.10 -35.89
CA ASP A 770 -0.95 27.40 -34.47
C ASP A 770 -0.94 26.14 -33.59
N ILE A 771 -1.82 25.16 -33.89
CA ILE A 771 -1.85 23.88 -33.18
C ILE A 771 -0.57 23.10 -33.45
N SER A 772 -0.09 23.11 -34.69
CA SER A 772 1.18 22.47 -35.08
C SER A 772 2.34 23.09 -34.30
N ASN A 773 2.44 24.42 -34.24
CA ASN A 773 3.46 25.12 -33.45
C ASN A 773 3.39 24.75 -31.96
N GLY A 774 2.17 24.64 -31.41
CA GLY A 774 1.95 24.16 -30.05
C GLY A 774 2.50 22.75 -29.82
N LEU A 775 2.20 21.80 -30.72
CA LEU A 775 2.74 20.44 -30.68
C LEU A 775 4.27 20.38 -30.79
N HIS A 776 4.86 21.19 -31.67
CA HIS A 776 6.31 21.29 -31.81
C HIS A 776 6.98 21.87 -30.55
N SER A 777 6.31 22.78 -29.85
CA SER A 777 6.81 23.34 -28.59
C SER A 777 6.68 22.39 -27.39
N LEU A 778 5.78 21.39 -27.51
CA LEU A 778 5.49 20.42 -26.46
C LEU A 778 6.54 19.31 -26.40
N PHE A 779 6.91 18.72 -27.53
CA PHE A 779 7.78 17.55 -27.57
C PHE A 779 9.24 17.89 -27.89
N PHE A 780 10.17 17.17 -27.23
CA PHE A 780 11.60 17.16 -27.56
C PHE A 780 12.32 18.52 -27.58
N GLY A 781 11.86 19.51 -26.80
CA GLY A 781 12.54 20.81 -26.69
C GLY A 781 12.61 21.61 -27.99
N GLY A 782 11.61 21.46 -28.88
CA GLY A 782 11.57 22.12 -30.19
C GLY A 782 12.12 21.28 -31.36
N GLY A 783 12.39 19.99 -31.14
CA GLY A 783 12.72 19.05 -32.22
C GLY A 783 11.57 18.87 -33.22
N SER A 784 11.86 18.94 -34.51
CA SER A 784 10.85 18.90 -35.58
C SER A 784 10.26 17.50 -35.75
N LEU A 785 9.05 17.27 -35.20
CA LEU A 785 8.14 16.24 -35.73
C LEU A 785 7.91 16.54 -37.22
N ASN A 786 8.10 15.58 -38.12
CA ASN A 786 7.74 15.85 -39.51
C ASN A 786 6.21 15.99 -39.67
N ALA A 787 5.73 16.51 -40.80
CA ALA A 787 4.30 16.76 -41.01
C ALA A 787 3.40 15.53 -40.75
N ASN A 788 3.86 14.33 -41.14
CA ASN A 788 3.12 13.08 -40.89
C ASN A 788 3.11 12.70 -39.40
N GLN A 789 4.23 12.86 -38.71
CA GLN A 789 4.33 12.65 -37.26
C GLN A 789 3.42 13.63 -36.51
N THR A 790 3.45 14.92 -36.84
CA THR A 790 2.60 15.95 -36.24
C THR A 790 1.12 15.62 -36.43
N LYS A 791 0.70 15.19 -37.63
CA LYS A 791 -0.68 14.76 -37.89
C LYS A 791 -1.10 13.56 -37.05
N ARG A 792 -0.22 12.56 -36.88
CA ARG A 792 -0.50 11.37 -36.06
C ARG A 792 -0.60 11.69 -34.58
N VAL A 793 0.36 12.44 -34.05
CA VAL A 793 0.34 12.90 -32.65
C VAL A 793 -0.91 13.75 -32.38
N TYR A 794 -1.24 14.67 -33.29
CA TYR A 794 -2.48 15.43 -33.23
C TYR A 794 -3.72 14.54 -33.18
N GLY A 795 -3.78 13.48 -34.01
CA GLY A 795 -4.87 12.50 -34.00
C GLY A 795 -4.99 11.74 -32.68
N ASN A 796 -3.85 11.42 -32.04
CA ASN A 796 -3.80 10.71 -30.77
C ASN A 796 -4.20 11.55 -29.55
N LEU A 797 -4.21 12.88 -29.65
CA LEU A 797 -4.73 13.74 -28.58
C LEU A 797 -6.26 13.60 -28.49
N ASN A 798 -6.73 12.85 -27.51
CA ASN A 798 -8.15 12.61 -27.23
C ASN A 798 -8.39 12.59 -25.71
N ASP A 799 -9.65 12.48 -25.28
CA ASP A 799 -10.04 12.51 -23.87
C ASP A 799 -9.28 11.48 -23.02
N GLY A 800 -9.03 10.29 -23.58
CA GLY A 800 -8.28 9.22 -22.93
C GLY A 800 -6.81 9.57 -22.72
N THR A 801 -6.09 9.92 -23.80
CA THR A 801 -4.65 10.19 -23.73
C THR A 801 -4.32 11.47 -22.97
N VAL A 802 -5.13 12.51 -23.12
CA VAL A 802 -4.96 13.76 -22.37
C VAL A 802 -5.33 13.56 -20.91
N GLY A 803 -6.42 12.81 -20.63
CA GLY A 803 -6.81 12.47 -19.27
C GLY A 803 -5.75 11.67 -18.52
N GLU A 804 -5.11 10.70 -19.18
CA GLU A 804 -3.98 9.95 -18.61
C GLU A 804 -2.78 10.84 -18.31
N LEU A 805 -2.46 11.80 -19.19
CA LEU A 805 -1.35 12.73 -18.98
C LEU A 805 -1.60 13.66 -17.79
N LEU A 806 -2.82 14.20 -17.65
CA LEU A 806 -3.20 15.06 -16.53
C LEU A 806 -3.28 14.31 -15.20
N ALA A 807 -3.58 13.00 -15.24
CA ALA A 807 -3.70 12.15 -14.06
C ALA A 807 -2.39 11.46 -13.66
N ALA A 808 -1.36 11.48 -14.50
CA ALA A 808 -0.11 10.79 -14.21
C ALA A 808 0.58 11.39 -12.98
N VAL A 809 1.16 10.54 -12.11
CA VAL A 809 1.87 10.96 -10.90
C VAL A 809 3.28 10.35 -10.81
N PRO A 810 4.24 11.00 -10.13
CA PRO A 810 5.58 10.42 -9.92
C PRO A 810 5.53 9.34 -8.83
N ARG A 811 6.52 8.45 -8.72
CA ARG A 811 6.62 7.49 -7.59
C ARG A 811 7.94 7.66 -6.85
N ASP A 812 7.97 8.67 -5.97
CA ASP A 812 9.11 8.94 -5.09
C ASP A 812 9.47 7.70 -4.26
N TYR A 813 10.75 7.56 -3.92
CA TYR A 813 11.27 6.36 -3.25
C TYR A 813 12.27 6.71 -2.15
N ILE A 814 12.45 5.78 -1.20
CA ILE A 814 13.45 5.92 -0.14
C ILE A 814 14.79 5.39 -0.66
N SER A 815 15.82 6.24 -0.62
CA SER A 815 17.19 5.88 -0.95
C SER A 815 18.02 5.80 0.33
N LEU A 816 18.65 4.65 0.54
CA LEU A 816 19.58 4.45 1.66
C LEU A 816 20.99 4.89 1.29
N ARG A 817 21.70 5.45 2.27
CA ARG A 817 23.15 5.65 2.27
C ARG A 817 23.76 4.88 3.43
N TYR A 818 24.83 4.15 3.13
CA TYR A 818 25.66 3.53 4.15
C TYR A 818 26.69 4.54 4.67
N ILE A 819 26.84 4.60 5.99
CA ILE A 819 27.86 5.38 6.68
C ILE A 819 28.92 4.40 7.16
N ASP A 820 30.15 4.54 6.65
CA ASP A 820 31.25 3.69 7.08
C ASP A 820 31.80 4.09 8.47
N ASP A 821 32.69 3.27 9.03
CA ASP A 821 33.29 3.50 10.35
C ASP A 821 34.10 4.84 10.40
N GLN A 822 34.37 5.49 9.26
CA GLN A 822 35.03 6.81 9.16
C GLN A 822 34.02 7.96 8.99
N GLY A 823 32.72 7.68 9.03
CA GLY A 823 31.65 8.66 8.82
C GLY A 823 31.43 9.04 7.35
N ARG A 824 32.04 8.34 6.39
CA ARG A 824 31.86 8.63 4.95
C ARG A 824 30.55 8.01 4.48
N ARG A 825 29.76 8.83 3.77
CA ARG A 825 28.49 8.43 3.18
C ARG A 825 28.74 7.87 1.78
N LYS A 826 28.20 6.68 1.52
CA LYS A 826 28.13 6.12 0.16
C LYS A 826 26.73 5.61 -0.15
N PRO A 827 26.30 5.63 -1.43
CA PRO A 827 25.07 4.97 -1.85
C PRO A 827 25.05 3.51 -1.38
N PHE A 828 23.91 3.05 -0.85
CA PHE A 828 23.81 1.72 -0.24
C PHE A 828 24.03 0.58 -1.26
N ASP A 829 23.59 0.75 -2.50
CA ASP A 829 23.86 -0.10 -3.67
C ASP A 829 25.36 -0.21 -4.02
N LYS A 830 26.17 0.76 -3.57
CA LYS A 830 27.64 0.76 -3.71
C LYS A 830 28.37 0.27 -2.46
N ALA A 831 27.65 -0.16 -1.41
CA ALA A 831 28.26 -0.81 -0.26
C ALA A 831 28.63 -2.28 -0.59
N SER A 832 29.60 -2.86 0.12
CA SER A 832 29.89 -4.28 -0.09
C SER A 832 28.72 -5.14 0.41
N PRO A 833 28.50 -6.35 -0.13
CA PRO A 833 27.42 -7.23 0.31
C PRO A 833 27.36 -7.41 1.83
N GLY A 834 28.52 -7.56 2.47
CA GLY A 834 28.58 -7.67 3.93
C GLY A 834 28.25 -6.39 4.70
N GLN A 835 28.56 -5.21 4.15
CA GLN A 835 28.13 -3.94 4.76
C GLN A 835 26.63 -3.74 4.61
N GLN A 836 26.06 -4.15 3.47
CA GLN A 836 24.62 -4.11 3.23
C GLN A 836 23.88 -5.05 4.19
N ALA A 837 24.28 -6.32 4.22
CA ALA A 837 23.68 -7.32 5.09
C ALA A 837 23.80 -6.92 6.57
N SER A 838 24.97 -6.41 6.99
CA SER A 838 25.18 -5.97 8.38
C SER A 838 24.22 -4.86 8.76
N ALA A 839 24.16 -3.79 7.98
CA ALA A 839 23.36 -2.63 8.32
C ALA A 839 21.85 -2.93 8.27
N LEU A 840 21.41 -3.75 7.31
CA LEU A 840 20.01 -4.18 7.24
C LEU A 840 19.64 -5.09 8.41
N LEU A 841 20.50 -6.05 8.77
CA LEU A 841 20.24 -6.95 9.88
C LEU A 841 20.20 -6.21 11.22
N GLU A 842 21.09 -5.23 11.43
CA GLU A 842 21.04 -4.35 12.61
C GLU A 842 19.69 -3.60 12.69
N LEU A 843 19.25 -2.99 11.59
CA LEU A 843 17.97 -2.30 11.50
C LEU A 843 16.79 -3.24 11.79
N LEU A 844 16.82 -4.46 11.26
CA LEU A 844 15.78 -5.47 11.47
C LEU A 844 15.72 -5.98 12.92
N LEU A 845 16.87 -6.14 13.58
CA LEU A 845 16.93 -6.65 14.96
C LEU A 845 16.56 -5.59 16.00
N GLN A 846 16.80 -4.31 15.72
CA GLN A 846 16.39 -3.20 16.59
C GLN A 846 14.87 -2.95 16.61
N GLN A 847 14.13 -3.64 15.76
CA GLN A 847 12.68 -3.58 15.73
C GLN A 847 12.05 -4.57 16.68
N SER A 848 10.87 -4.22 17.18
CA SER A 848 10.10 -5.04 18.12
C SER A 848 8.88 -5.71 17.49
N ALA A 849 8.64 -5.57 16.18
CA ALA A 849 7.40 -6.02 15.55
C ALA A 849 7.63 -7.18 14.57
N GLY A 850 6.77 -8.19 14.66
CA GLY A 850 6.68 -9.31 13.74
C GLY A 850 7.75 -10.39 13.92
N THR A 851 7.48 -11.58 13.39
CA THR A 851 8.39 -12.73 13.41
C THR A 851 9.46 -12.57 12.33
N LEU A 852 10.73 -12.82 12.68
CA LEU A 852 11.85 -12.73 11.72
C LEU A 852 12.43 -14.09 11.42
N ILE A 853 12.39 -14.44 10.14
CA ILE A 853 12.87 -15.70 9.59
C ILE A 853 14.04 -15.35 8.67
N ILE A 854 15.24 -15.83 8.98
CA ILE A 854 16.43 -15.58 8.15
C ILE A 854 17.20 -16.87 7.94
N ASP A 855 17.48 -17.17 6.67
CA ASP A 855 18.39 -18.23 6.31
C ASP A 855 19.83 -17.74 6.26
N GLN A 856 20.68 -18.30 7.14
CA GLN A 856 22.11 -18.06 7.22
C GLN A 856 22.46 -16.56 7.24
N PRO A 857 22.03 -15.83 8.30
CA PRO A 857 22.35 -14.40 8.44
C PRO A 857 23.85 -14.10 8.41
N GLU A 858 24.72 -15.08 8.70
CA GLU A 858 26.17 -14.97 8.71
C GLU A 858 26.86 -14.96 7.34
N ASP A 859 26.22 -15.43 6.26
CA ASP A 859 26.92 -15.79 5.01
C ASP A 859 27.66 -14.63 4.33
N ASP A 860 27.12 -13.42 4.46
CA ASP A 860 27.73 -12.20 3.91
C ASP A 860 28.52 -11.42 4.98
N LEU A 861 28.59 -11.89 6.23
CA LEU A 861 29.14 -11.14 7.36
C LEU A 861 30.49 -11.67 7.83
N ASP A 862 31.37 -10.77 8.24
CA ASP A 862 32.59 -11.16 8.96
C ASP A 862 32.31 -11.48 10.44
N ASN A 863 33.18 -12.26 11.07
CA ASN A 863 33.00 -12.68 12.47
C ASN A 863 32.93 -11.50 13.47
N ARG A 864 33.61 -10.38 13.20
CA ARG A 864 33.56 -9.20 14.09
C ARG A 864 32.19 -8.54 14.02
N VAL A 865 31.57 -8.52 12.85
CA VAL A 865 30.21 -8.04 12.64
C VAL A 865 29.19 -9.01 13.26
N VAL A 866 29.37 -10.32 13.11
CA VAL A 866 28.51 -11.33 13.75
C VAL A 866 28.46 -11.12 15.27
N MET A 867 29.58 -10.83 15.93
CA MET A 867 29.59 -10.56 17.37
C MET A 867 28.78 -9.31 17.77
N LYS A 868 28.76 -8.26 16.94
CA LYS A 868 27.90 -7.09 17.20
C LYS A 868 26.42 -7.42 17.06
N ILE A 869 26.09 -8.30 16.10
CA ILE A 869 24.74 -8.76 15.86
C ILE A 869 24.24 -9.66 16.99
N VAL A 870 25.11 -10.46 17.60
CA VAL A 870 24.78 -11.31 18.76
C VAL A 870 24.16 -10.49 19.90
N ASP A 871 24.72 -9.30 20.20
CA ASP A 871 24.14 -8.43 21.24
C ASP A 871 22.74 -7.91 20.86
N LEU A 872 22.53 -7.64 19.56
CA LEU A 872 21.20 -7.27 19.05
C LEU A 872 20.24 -8.46 19.06
N ILE A 873 20.71 -9.68 18.82
CA ILE A 873 19.89 -10.90 18.92
C ILE A 873 19.39 -11.09 20.34
N LYS A 874 20.28 -11.00 21.35
CA LYS A 874 19.91 -11.13 22.78
C LYS A 874 18.81 -10.16 23.20
N THR A 875 18.90 -8.92 22.72
CA THR A 875 17.88 -7.90 23.02
C THR A 875 16.62 -8.08 22.17
N SER A 876 16.74 -8.43 20.88
CA SER A 876 15.61 -8.62 19.96
C SER A 876 14.74 -9.82 20.34
N LYS A 877 15.35 -10.97 20.70
CA LYS A 877 14.62 -12.18 21.09
C LYS A 877 13.75 -12.04 22.34
N SER A 878 13.98 -10.98 23.13
CA SER A 878 13.14 -10.64 24.29
C SER A 878 11.86 -9.86 23.94
N ARG A 879 11.76 -9.37 22.69
CA ARG A 879 10.67 -8.50 22.21
C ARG A 879 9.89 -9.09 21.05
N ARG A 880 10.48 -10.03 20.31
CA ARG A 880 9.89 -10.69 19.13
C ARG A 880 10.49 -12.08 18.91
N GLN A 881 9.80 -12.87 18.11
CA GLN A 881 10.27 -14.20 17.71
C GLN A 881 11.29 -14.14 16.56
N LEU A 882 12.37 -14.91 16.69
CA LEU A 882 13.43 -15.08 15.71
C LEU A 882 13.54 -16.57 15.34
N ILE A 883 13.59 -16.89 14.05
CA ILE A 883 13.78 -18.24 13.53
C ILE A 883 14.90 -18.20 12.50
N PHE A 884 16.09 -18.63 12.90
CA PHE A 884 17.27 -18.56 12.04
C PHE A 884 17.76 -19.96 11.71
N SER A 885 18.06 -20.24 10.44
CA SER A 885 19.01 -21.32 10.12
C SER A 885 20.42 -20.75 10.17
N THR A 886 21.34 -21.48 10.78
CA THR A 886 22.72 -21.04 10.90
C THR A 886 23.68 -22.22 11.04
N HIS A 887 24.92 -22.01 10.64
CA HIS A 887 26.05 -22.87 10.93
C HIS A 887 27.10 -22.19 11.81
N ASN A 888 26.80 -20.98 12.32
CA ASN A 888 27.72 -20.18 13.11
C ASN A 888 27.46 -20.36 14.62
N PRO A 889 28.44 -20.87 15.40
CA PRO A 889 28.27 -21.07 16.84
C PRO A 889 28.08 -19.77 17.61
N ASN A 890 28.50 -18.62 17.07
CA ASN A 890 28.26 -17.33 17.73
C ASN A 890 26.77 -16.96 17.73
N ILE A 891 26.01 -17.28 16.69
CA ILE A 891 24.56 -17.00 16.65
C ILE A 891 23.82 -17.92 17.63
N VAL A 892 24.24 -19.19 17.72
CA VAL A 892 23.57 -20.18 18.57
C VAL A 892 24.01 -20.07 20.02
N VAL A 893 25.30 -20.21 20.31
CA VAL A 893 25.83 -20.26 21.67
C VAL A 893 25.94 -18.86 22.26
N ASN A 894 26.65 -17.94 21.59
CA ASN A 894 26.84 -16.58 22.13
C ASN A 894 25.57 -15.73 22.01
N GLY A 895 24.73 -15.97 21.00
CA GLY A 895 23.37 -15.41 20.86
C GLY A 895 22.35 -16.02 21.82
N ASP A 896 22.75 -17.06 22.56
CA ASP A 896 21.93 -17.76 23.54
C ASP A 896 20.60 -18.24 22.92
N ALA A 897 20.64 -19.07 21.88
CA ALA A 897 19.45 -19.67 21.30
C ALA A 897 18.56 -20.33 22.37
N ASP A 898 17.30 -19.94 22.40
CA ASP A 898 16.34 -20.47 23.37
C ASP A 898 15.93 -21.88 23.00
N LYS A 899 15.84 -22.18 21.71
CA LYS A 899 15.67 -23.54 21.19
C LYS A 899 16.64 -23.79 20.04
N VAL A 900 17.22 -24.97 20.01
CA VAL A 900 18.05 -25.48 18.92
C VAL A 900 17.36 -26.71 18.33
N ILE A 901 17.27 -26.76 17.00
CA ILE A 901 16.77 -27.90 16.25
C ILE A 901 17.89 -28.35 15.30
N ALA A 902 18.45 -29.53 15.55
CA ALA A 902 19.46 -30.12 14.69
C ALA A 902 18.77 -31.01 13.65
N LEU A 903 18.97 -30.68 12.37
CA LEU A 903 18.50 -31.47 11.24
C LEU A 903 19.60 -32.40 10.74
N GLU A 904 19.18 -33.57 10.30
CA GLU A 904 20.00 -34.54 9.59
C GLU A 904 19.28 -35.07 8.36
N THR A 905 20.04 -35.74 7.51
CA THR A 905 19.53 -36.37 6.29
C THR A 905 19.76 -37.86 6.39
N ASN A 906 18.72 -38.65 6.17
CA ASN A 906 18.86 -40.10 6.07
C ASN A 906 19.18 -40.49 4.62
N ASP A 907 20.35 -41.10 4.41
CA ASP A 907 20.76 -41.62 3.09
C ASP A 907 20.00 -42.91 2.69
N ALA A 908 19.33 -43.56 3.65
CA ALA A 908 18.42 -44.67 3.40
C ALA A 908 16.98 -44.21 3.65
N PRO A 909 16.18 -43.95 2.61
CA PRO A 909 14.79 -43.52 2.79
C PRO A 909 14.01 -44.63 3.52
N VAL A 910 13.11 -44.23 4.43
CA VAL A 910 12.25 -45.20 5.16
C VAL A 910 11.35 -45.95 4.18
N ILE A 911 11.11 -45.37 2.99
CA ILE A 911 10.36 -45.97 1.88
C ILE A 911 11.31 -46.24 0.69
N PRO A 912 11.45 -47.50 0.21
CA PRO A 912 12.43 -47.88 -0.83
C PRO A 912 12.21 -47.30 -2.24
N THR A 913 11.26 -46.39 -2.44
CA THR A 913 10.75 -46.00 -3.77
C THR A 913 11.15 -44.61 -4.26
N ALA A 914 11.95 -43.85 -3.50
CA ALA A 914 12.47 -42.57 -3.95
C ALA A 914 13.96 -42.44 -3.59
N ASP A 915 14.84 -42.26 -4.58
CA ASP A 915 16.28 -41.95 -4.39
C ASP A 915 16.50 -40.52 -3.83
N ILE A 916 15.56 -40.00 -3.03
CA ILE A 916 15.56 -38.62 -2.52
C ILE A 916 15.88 -38.67 -1.01
N PRO A 917 16.90 -37.93 -0.54
CA PRO A 917 17.25 -37.90 0.87
C PRO A 917 16.14 -37.28 1.73
N GLU A 918 15.73 -37.97 2.80
CA GLU A 918 14.69 -37.49 3.73
C GLU A 918 15.29 -36.60 4.83
N ILE A 919 14.71 -35.42 5.02
CA ILE A 919 15.02 -34.48 6.11
C ILE A 919 14.37 -34.98 7.39
N THR A 920 15.16 -35.18 8.44
CA THR A 920 14.68 -35.57 9.76
C THR A 920 15.29 -34.70 10.86
N ILE A 921 14.67 -34.73 12.05
CA ILE A 921 15.23 -34.08 13.24
C ILE A 921 16.12 -35.09 13.96
N ASP A 922 17.40 -34.75 14.12
CA ASP A 922 18.34 -35.51 14.94
C ASP A 922 18.01 -35.30 16.42
N VAL A 923 17.97 -34.04 16.85
CA VAL A 923 17.67 -33.64 18.23
C VAL A 923 17.13 -32.21 18.28
N ASP A 924 16.27 -31.92 19.25
CA ASP A 924 15.88 -30.57 19.62
C ASP A 924 15.92 -30.34 21.14
N GLY A 925 16.17 -29.10 21.57
CA GLY A 925 16.39 -28.79 22.98
C GLY A 925 16.78 -27.34 23.23
N ALA A 926 17.09 -27.00 24.48
CA ALA A 926 17.80 -25.76 24.81
C ALA A 926 19.32 -25.99 24.74
N ILE A 927 20.13 -24.93 24.85
CA ILE A 927 21.61 -25.06 24.79
C ILE A 927 22.14 -25.97 25.90
N GLU A 928 21.55 -25.92 27.09
CA GLU A 928 21.91 -26.75 28.24
C GLU A 928 21.56 -28.24 28.06
N THR A 929 20.64 -28.58 27.14
CA THR A 929 20.21 -29.96 26.91
C THR A 929 21.43 -30.79 26.47
N PRO A 930 21.75 -31.92 27.12
CA PRO A 930 23.00 -32.66 26.87
C PRO A 930 23.22 -33.03 25.40
N ASP A 931 22.19 -33.55 24.73
CA ASP A 931 22.27 -33.97 23.33
C ASP A 931 22.45 -32.78 22.38
N ILE A 932 21.88 -31.61 22.71
CA ILE A 932 22.12 -30.36 21.96
C ILE A 932 23.57 -29.91 22.10
N ARG A 933 24.17 -29.96 23.30
CA ARG A 933 25.59 -29.61 23.48
C ARG A 933 26.49 -30.46 22.61
N ILE A 934 26.19 -31.76 22.52
CA ILE A 934 26.91 -32.71 21.66
C ILE A 934 26.71 -32.35 20.19
N ALA A 935 25.45 -32.14 19.76
CA ALA A 935 25.12 -31.80 18.37
C ALA A 935 25.76 -30.48 17.92
N VAL A 936 25.66 -29.42 18.72
CA VAL A 936 26.28 -28.11 18.43
C VAL A 936 27.80 -28.25 18.32
N THR A 937 28.45 -28.93 19.27
CA THR A 937 29.91 -29.15 19.23
C THR A 937 30.32 -29.95 18.00
N ARG A 938 29.56 -30.99 17.64
CA ARG A 938 29.83 -31.83 16.46
C ARG A 938 29.64 -31.06 15.15
N ILE A 939 28.52 -30.34 15.01
CA ILE A 939 28.11 -29.69 13.75
C ILE A 939 28.90 -28.39 13.51
N MET A 940 29.12 -27.58 14.55
CA MET A 940 29.65 -26.21 14.39
C MET A 940 31.13 -26.08 14.78
N GLU A 941 31.59 -26.87 15.74
CA GLU A 941 32.96 -26.75 16.28
C GLU A 941 33.91 -27.86 15.79
N GLY A 942 33.41 -28.77 14.95
CA GLY A 942 34.18 -29.91 14.42
C GLY A 942 34.45 -30.99 15.47
N GLY A 943 33.68 -31.01 16.57
CA GLY A 943 33.83 -31.93 17.69
C GLY A 943 34.68 -31.40 18.84
N LYS A 944 34.56 -32.06 20.00
CA LYS A 944 35.21 -31.66 21.26
C LYS A 944 36.74 -31.61 21.13
N ASP A 945 37.33 -32.59 20.44
CA ASP A 945 38.77 -32.68 20.27
C ASP A 945 39.32 -31.53 19.42
N ALA A 946 38.59 -31.10 18.39
CA ALA A 946 38.96 -29.97 17.55
C ALA A 946 38.88 -28.64 18.32
N PHE A 947 37.88 -28.48 19.19
CA PHE A 947 37.76 -27.32 20.08
C PHE A 947 38.89 -27.28 21.11
N GLU A 948 39.14 -28.39 21.82
CA GLU A 948 40.21 -28.50 22.81
C GLU A 948 41.60 -28.32 22.20
N LEU A 949 41.84 -28.85 20.99
CA LEU A 949 43.10 -28.62 20.27
C LEU A 949 43.30 -27.14 19.93
N ARG A 950 42.25 -26.42 19.51
CA ARG A 950 42.31 -24.97 19.29
C ARG A 950 42.61 -24.23 20.59
N ARG A 951 41.90 -24.54 21.67
CA ARG A 951 42.13 -23.97 23.01
C ARG A 951 43.57 -24.11 23.47
N ARG A 952 44.15 -25.32 23.35
CA ARG A 952 45.57 -25.60 23.68
C ARG A 952 46.53 -24.85 22.77
N LYS A 953 46.27 -24.81 21.46
CA LYS A 953 47.11 -24.06 20.49
C LYS A 953 47.14 -22.56 20.79
N TYR A 954 46.02 -21.98 21.24
CA TYR A 954 45.94 -20.58 21.66
C TYR A 954 46.45 -20.33 23.09
N ARG A 955 46.78 -21.40 23.84
CA ARG A 955 47.25 -21.35 25.23
C ARG A 955 46.25 -20.68 26.17
N PHE A 956 44.95 -20.86 25.93
CA PHE A 956 43.90 -20.37 26.84
C PHE A 956 43.85 -21.14 28.17
N ASP A 957 44.64 -22.21 28.32
CA ASP A 957 44.74 -23.01 29.54
C ASP A 957 45.51 -22.32 30.68
N HIS A 958 46.16 -21.18 30.42
CA HIS A 958 47.02 -20.47 31.39
C HIS A 958 46.58 -19.02 31.66
N ALA A 959 45.43 -18.60 31.11
CA ALA A 959 44.85 -17.30 31.35
C ALA A 959 43.70 -17.44 32.36
N ILE A 960 44.03 -17.37 33.65
CA ILE A 960 43.09 -17.09 34.74
C ILE A 960 43.67 -15.93 35.54
#